data_AF-A0A2S6C2I6-F1
#
_entry.id   AF-A0A2S6C2I6-F1
#
_cell.length_a   1.000
_cell.length_b   1.000
_cell.length_c   1.000
_cell.angle_alpha   90.00
_cell.angle_beta   90.00
_cell.angle_gamma   90.00
#
_symmetry.space_group_name_H-M   'P 1'
#
loop_
_entity.id
_entity.type
_entity.pdbx_description
1 polymer ?
#
loop_
_entity_poly.entity_id
_entity_poly.type
_entity_poly.pdbx_seq_one_letter_code
_entity_poly.pdbx_strand_id
1 'polypeptide(L)'
;MVTTRSGESTDDGTPSKPVTRSSATRTTTASPTPPASPTARSRATKSPAPTSSSRTLRSITSSGQWSHTPSNLTLLWLAISLPLVIWDAGYVLLRPHSMPGGYLHSPIWKPYALYAEIDYVYGFPALAQKNGWTATQTWFNVFETIGYAVYLYWVFTFGVRDGGEGRGAPGKREVRELEDKVGGAGAFLEGLVERRVLDGKLAGKAVVLGFSVASLTFFKTVMYWVLEYFNEFQNIGHNDWGTLVLMWIIPNGAWLIGPSYMMYVFGAELLEGLEIAAEVYVLRWQLPVSDPQRDGKLVYPPTGGSGPGTNPGSGGDDQDACTKPPTTQQLSDPPYENYFYSDCHSATQVVVTSPLNTSNLTVIGPRLLVAWPAGNSGAVAFFRPADGGVNGSLSIGLSGVDSAAGFEYLQGVYEQPAQDSLSSLPMVGVRAVFNLNTSATLSVAILGSIRNIRDFTEGPSLLYPIIQDAIEYNQIEDGGVEISRLWLDNITTTSMTFTPLPGVGEIAINNGTLEMPAGGYDFIAKFDYPQLEQLDGSEVLNEQSQGLIQEEAARVTSLTFLSYSQKLLAGAWRFLTYFGRDSMIATLLMQDILSEGEGGAIEAVIGAVLERLNRTSGVVCHEETIGDYATYLNIQRNETSTAPGCTYLMVDTDYFLTPLMVNYFLNTEIGRERTQGFLSTESTLDFGNAGLTYGELALINARAVMEKTAAFAQEGGQTQENLIHLEEDEVVGQWRDSTYGIGGGRIPYDVNTALVPAALRSISALSAAGWFQQHPEWIEQAAQYAQIWEDNTLQFFEVIVPASEARQLVDSYTSTSNYGFPSQSDLITSDVIYHGLALEGNNNQPLVKVMNTDDCFRHFLTNTTNQTQLTSFLNQSATNIRTPFPVGLLTPVSLVVANPAYGGDPVYSANFTNNAYHGTVIWSWQLAMMAAGFQRQLGRCTNEDNAPEFCSNSAVYSNVKGAYNDLWDNIEANEQYLNSEVWSWIIRDGEFVFEPLGALPPPAGQNPTESNIRQLWSLTLIAVKRDEALR
;
A
#
# COMPACT_ATOMS: atom_id res chain seq x y z
N MET A 1 -70.15 8.47 14.59
CA MET A 1 -70.63 7.16 14.11
C MET A 1 -69.51 6.16 14.40
N VAL A 2 -69.65 5.09 15.19
CA VAL A 2 -70.60 3.94 15.09
C VAL A 2 -70.22 3.06 13.89
N THR A 3 -69.71 1.80 14.02
CA THR A 3 -69.51 0.93 15.21
C THR A 3 -68.49 -0.21 15.01
N THR A 4 -67.54 -0.36 15.95
CA THR A 4 -67.08 -1.59 16.69
C THR A 4 -66.93 -3.00 16.08
N ARG A 5 -65.76 -3.62 16.41
CA ARG A 5 -65.52 -4.97 17.04
C ARG A 5 -65.41 -6.30 16.24
N SER A 6 -64.19 -6.87 16.29
CA SER A 6 -63.75 -8.21 16.80
C SER A 6 -64.31 -9.55 16.28
N GLY A 7 -63.41 -10.53 16.06
CA GLY A 7 -63.70 -11.98 16.08
C GLY A 7 -62.49 -12.87 15.73
N GLU A 8 -62.09 -13.77 16.62
CA GLU A 8 -61.08 -14.83 16.42
C GLU A 8 -61.74 -16.21 16.27
N SER A 9 -61.03 -17.19 15.69
CA SER A 9 -61.20 -18.64 15.98
C SER A 9 -59.99 -19.45 15.49
N THR A 10 -59.55 -20.46 16.26
CA THR A 10 -58.34 -21.26 15.99
C THR A 10 -58.63 -22.76 15.76
N ASP A 11 -57.58 -23.50 15.39
CA ASP A 11 -57.28 -24.94 15.59
C ASP A 11 -58.31 -26.04 15.25
N ASP A 12 -57.93 -26.95 14.34
CA ASP A 12 -57.36 -28.30 14.61
C ASP A 12 -57.09 -29.00 13.25
N GLY A 13 -56.28 -30.06 13.07
CA GLY A 13 -55.45 -30.87 13.97
C GLY A 13 -54.64 -31.91 13.15
N THR A 14 -53.64 -32.55 13.73
CA THR A 14 -52.75 -33.58 13.09
C THR A 14 -53.32 -35.02 13.26
N PRO A 15 -52.66 -36.18 12.92
CA PRO A 15 -51.25 -36.46 12.55
C PRO A 15 -50.99 -37.53 11.44
N SER A 16 -49.70 -37.76 11.13
CA SER A 16 -48.98 -39.07 11.21
C SER A 16 -48.00 -39.43 10.06
N LYS A 17 -46.74 -39.69 10.46
CA LYS A 17 -45.69 -40.49 9.79
C LYS A 17 -45.91 -42.00 10.14
N PRO A 18 -45.10 -43.04 9.79
CA PRO A 18 -43.68 -43.00 9.35
C PRO A 18 -43.10 -44.16 8.46
N VAL A 19 -41.79 -44.08 8.11
CA VAL A 19 -40.74 -45.17 8.10
C VAL A 19 -40.89 -46.38 7.10
N THR A 20 -39.85 -47.02 6.49
CA THR A 20 -38.41 -46.77 6.18
C THR A 20 -37.84 -47.78 5.14
N ARG A 21 -36.89 -47.33 4.28
CA ARG A 21 -35.52 -47.88 4.03
C ARG A 21 -35.25 -49.40 3.80
N SER A 22 -34.80 -49.74 2.58
CA SER A 22 -33.73 -50.74 2.25
C SER A 22 -33.29 -50.51 0.78
N SER A 23 -32.05 -50.58 0.27
CA SER A 23 -30.70 -51.12 0.63
C SER A 23 -30.29 -52.43 -0.09
N ALA A 24 -29.09 -52.43 -0.71
CA ALA A 24 -28.20 -53.57 -1.07
C ALA A 24 -27.98 -53.99 -2.55
N THR A 25 -26.76 -53.72 -3.04
CA THR A 25 -25.79 -54.70 -3.63
C THR A 25 -25.90 -55.21 -5.10
N ARG A 26 -25.17 -54.53 -6.01
CA ARG A 26 -23.94 -54.97 -6.75
C ARG A 26 -23.84 -56.39 -7.38
N THR A 27 -23.67 -56.47 -8.71
CA THR A 27 -22.78 -57.45 -9.42
C THR A 27 -22.52 -57.14 -10.93
N THR A 28 -21.26 -57.30 -11.39
CA THR A 28 -20.71 -57.83 -12.70
C THR A 28 -21.48 -57.64 -14.04
N THR A 29 -20.90 -57.50 -15.26
CA THR A 29 -19.57 -57.77 -15.90
C THR A 29 -19.59 -57.13 -17.34
N ALA A 30 -18.60 -57.13 -18.25
CA ALA A 30 -17.19 -57.59 -18.40
C ALA A 30 -16.51 -56.83 -19.58
N SER A 31 -15.18 -56.97 -19.77
CA SER A 31 -14.43 -56.54 -20.98
C SER A 31 -14.43 -57.60 -22.10
N PRO A 32 -14.07 -57.24 -23.35
CA PRO A 32 -12.86 -57.82 -23.94
C PRO A 32 -12.03 -56.85 -24.81
N THR A 33 -10.80 -57.26 -25.16
CA THR A 33 -9.80 -56.48 -25.94
C THR A 33 -9.43 -57.20 -27.27
N PRO A 34 -8.41 -56.77 -28.07
CA PRO A 34 -8.54 -56.35 -29.46
C PRO A 34 -8.18 -57.43 -30.50
N PRO A 35 -8.07 -57.07 -31.80
CA PRO A 35 -6.90 -57.55 -32.56
C PRO A 35 -6.26 -56.56 -33.57
N ALA A 36 -4.92 -56.58 -33.55
CA ALA A 36 -3.97 -56.59 -34.69
C ALA A 36 -3.94 -55.49 -35.79
N SER A 37 -2.75 -54.91 -35.96
CA SER A 37 -2.28 -54.13 -37.13
C SER A 37 -1.55 -54.99 -38.18
N PRO A 38 -1.31 -54.47 -39.40
CA PRO A 38 -0.25 -54.94 -40.30
C PRO A 38 0.99 -54.00 -40.32
N THR A 39 2.19 -54.54 -40.57
CA THR A 39 3.47 -53.81 -40.54
C THR A 39 4.39 -54.09 -41.73
N ALA A 40 4.93 -53.04 -42.36
CA ALA A 40 6.13 -53.04 -43.23
C ALA A 40 6.45 -51.58 -43.67
N ARG A 41 7.69 -51.14 -43.89
CA ARG A 41 9.02 -51.71 -43.61
C ARG A 41 10.04 -50.57 -43.43
N SER A 42 11.20 -50.85 -42.82
CA SER A 42 12.16 -49.84 -42.36
C SER A 42 13.24 -49.43 -43.38
N ARG A 43 13.80 -48.23 -43.16
CA ARG A 43 15.22 -47.92 -43.42
C ARG A 43 15.71 -46.95 -42.33
N ALA A 44 16.91 -47.17 -41.80
CA ALA A 44 17.40 -46.48 -40.59
C ALA A 44 18.60 -45.57 -40.88
N THR A 45 18.84 -44.56 -40.03
CA THR A 45 20.10 -44.41 -39.26
C THR A 45 20.07 -43.25 -38.24
N LYS A 46 20.67 -43.52 -37.06
CA LYS A 46 21.37 -42.60 -36.13
C LYS A 46 20.64 -41.39 -35.50
N SER A 47 20.56 -41.44 -34.17
CA SER A 47 20.42 -40.27 -33.27
C SER A 47 21.78 -39.62 -32.96
N PRO A 48 21.79 -38.35 -32.51
CA PRO A 48 22.71 -37.82 -31.51
C PRO A 48 22.01 -37.61 -30.15
N ALA A 49 22.78 -37.39 -29.09
CA ALA A 49 22.29 -37.14 -27.72
C ALA A 49 22.16 -35.64 -27.40
N PRO A 50 21.34 -35.24 -26.42
CA PRO A 50 21.32 -33.87 -25.92
C PRO A 50 22.62 -33.58 -25.13
N THR A 51 23.43 -32.64 -25.61
CA THR A 51 24.64 -32.18 -24.92
C THR A 51 24.32 -31.11 -23.88
N SER A 52 24.79 -31.31 -22.65
CA SER A 52 24.78 -30.31 -21.57
C SER A 52 25.55 -29.04 -21.94
N SER A 53 24.99 -27.87 -21.61
CA SER A 53 25.73 -26.60 -21.55
C SER A 53 25.56 -25.96 -20.17
N SER A 54 26.55 -26.15 -19.31
CA SER A 54 26.63 -25.49 -18.00
C SER A 54 26.71 -23.96 -18.16
N ARG A 55 25.84 -23.20 -17.50
CA ARG A 55 26.05 -21.77 -17.27
C ARG A 55 26.85 -21.60 -15.98
N THR A 56 28.12 -21.22 -16.12
CA THR A 56 29.00 -20.89 -15.01
C THR A 56 28.52 -19.61 -14.33
N LEU A 57 28.47 -19.59 -12.99
CA LEU A 57 28.28 -18.34 -12.23
C LEU A 57 29.38 -17.34 -12.59
N ARG A 58 29.03 -16.05 -12.54
CA ARG A 58 29.99 -14.95 -12.37
C ARG A 58 29.60 -14.17 -11.13
N SER A 59 30.61 -13.88 -10.30
CA SER A 59 30.48 -12.95 -9.18
C SER A 59 30.02 -11.57 -9.69
N ILE A 60 29.12 -10.93 -8.95
CA ILE A 60 28.66 -9.56 -9.18
C ILE A 60 29.17 -8.71 -8.02
N THR A 61 30.06 -7.76 -8.33
CA THR A 61 30.63 -6.81 -7.35
C THR A 61 30.61 -5.39 -7.91
N SER A 62 29.43 -4.77 -7.92
CA SER A 62 29.24 -3.33 -8.15
C SER A 62 27.78 -2.95 -7.86
N SER A 63 27.55 -1.80 -7.22
CA SER A 63 26.21 -1.25 -7.00
C SER A 63 25.52 -0.89 -8.32
N GLY A 64 24.22 -1.14 -8.39
CA GLY A 64 23.41 -1.02 -9.60
C GLY A 64 23.09 0.42 -9.98
N GLN A 65 24.02 1.14 -10.63
CA GLN A 65 23.63 2.31 -11.42
C GLN A 65 22.91 1.84 -12.69
N TRP A 66 21.75 2.43 -12.99
CA TRP A 66 20.98 2.14 -14.21
C TRP A 66 21.88 2.20 -15.45
N SER A 67 21.85 1.14 -16.27
CA SER A 67 22.78 0.95 -17.38
C SER A 67 22.06 0.52 -18.65
N HIS A 68 22.55 1.00 -19.79
CA HIS A 68 22.01 0.71 -21.11
C HIS A 68 23.00 -0.10 -21.94
N THR A 69 22.56 -1.26 -22.44
CA THR A 69 23.29 -2.06 -23.46
C THR A 69 22.48 -2.05 -24.76
N PRO A 70 22.92 -1.36 -25.82
CA PRO A 70 22.28 -1.43 -27.14
C PRO A 70 22.18 -2.89 -27.62
N SER A 71 20.98 -3.32 -28.06
CA SER A 71 20.83 -4.67 -28.60
C SER A 71 21.58 -4.83 -29.92
N ASN A 72 22.07 -6.03 -30.19
CA ASN A 72 22.76 -6.34 -31.45
C ASN A 72 21.83 -6.13 -32.66
N LEU A 73 20.51 -6.34 -32.51
CA LEU A 73 19.53 -6.08 -33.56
C LEU A 73 19.32 -4.58 -33.81
N THR A 74 19.32 -3.76 -32.75
CA THR A 74 19.31 -2.29 -32.85
C THR A 74 20.56 -1.78 -33.58
N LEU A 75 21.74 -2.28 -33.22
CA LEU A 75 23.00 -1.88 -33.85
C LEU A 75 23.05 -2.30 -35.33
N LEU A 76 22.62 -3.52 -35.66
CA LEU A 76 22.51 -4.01 -37.04
C LEU A 76 21.49 -3.22 -37.86
N TRP A 77 20.32 -2.91 -37.28
CA TRP A 77 19.30 -2.08 -37.93
C TRP A 77 19.85 -0.70 -38.27
N LEU A 78 20.49 0.00 -37.32
CA LEU A 78 21.08 1.33 -37.54
C LEU A 78 22.24 1.30 -38.54
N ALA A 79 23.05 0.23 -38.56
CA ALA A 79 24.12 0.05 -39.54
C ALA A 79 23.60 -0.08 -40.99
N ILE A 80 22.38 -0.56 -41.18
CA ILE A 80 21.73 -0.70 -42.49
C ILE A 80 20.87 0.53 -42.84
N SER A 81 20.09 1.04 -41.89
CA SER A 81 19.12 2.11 -42.12
C SER A 81 19.79 3.47 -42.30
N LEU A 82 20.81 3.83 -41.51
CA LEU A 82 21.43 5.16 -41.58
C LEU A 82 22.05 5.47 -42.96
N PRO A 83 22.85 4.59 -43.59
CA PRO A 83 23.36 4.84 -44.94
C PRO A 83 22.25 5.02 -45.98
N LEU A 84 21.15 4.26 -45.86
CA LEU A 84 20.00 4.35 -46.78
C LEU A 84 19.21 5.65 -46.57
N VAL A 85 18.93 6.04 -45.32
CA VAL A 85 18.22 7.28 -44.97
C VAL A 85 19.05 8.53 -45.33
N ILE A 86 20.38 8.48 -45.20
CA ILE A 86 21.29 9.54 -45.67
C ILE A 86 21.25 9.65 -47.20
N TRP A 87 21.31 8.53 -47.90
CA TRP A 87 21.27 8.49 -49.37
C TRP A 87 19.93 8.96 -49.93
N ASP A 88 18.83 8.63 -49.25
CA ASP A 88 17.47 9.09 -49.52
C ASP A 88 17.32 10.60 -49.30
N ALA A 89 17.71 11.10 -48.13
CA ALA A 89 17.67 12.53 -47.85
C ALA A 89 18.55 13.33 -48.83
N GLY A 90 19.72 12.80 -49.20
CA GLY A 90 20.57 13.33 -50.26
C GLY A 90 19.90 13.34 -51.63
N TYR A 91 19.10 12.32 -51.97
CA TYR A 91 18.31 12.30 -53.21
C TYR A 91 17.27 13.43 -53.22
N VAL A 92 16.53 13.63 -52.14
CA VAL A 92 15.43 14.62 -52.09
C VAL A 92 15.94 16.06 -51.97
N LEU A 93 16.90 16.32 -51.08
CA LEU A 93 17.43 17.69 -50.85
C LEU A 93 18.17 18.25 -52.07
N LEU A 94 18.73 17.39 -52.94
CA LEU A 94 19.47 17.79 -54.13
C LEU A 94 18.62 17.76 -55.43
N ARG A 95 17.29 17.61 -55.34
CA ARG A 95 16.40 17.71 -56.52
C ARG A 95 16.45 19.15 -57.09
N PRO A 96 16.48 19.34 -58.41
CA PRO A 96 16.40 18.33 -59.47
C PRO A 96 17.76 17.74 -59.89
N HIS A 97 18.89 18.18 -59.34
CA HIS A 97 20.23 17.77 -59.79
C HIS A 97 20.55 16.29 -59.53
N SER A 98 19.93 15.69 -58.52
CA SER A 98 19.95 14.26 -58.19
C SER A 98 19.01 13.38 -59.03
N MET A 99 18.02 13.97 -59.72
CA MET A 99 16.98 13.26 -60.47
C MET A 99 17.46 12.84 -61.87
N PRO A 100 16.80 11.89 -62.56
CA PRO A 100 17.16 11.49 -63.92
C PRO A 100 17.35 12.68 -64.87
N GLY A 101 18.52 12.75 -65.52
CA GLY A 101 18.95 13.88 -66.36
C GLY A 101 19.67 15.02 -65.62
N GLY A 102 19.66 15.04 -64.30
CA GLY A 102 20.47 15.92 -63.46
C GLY A 102 21.94 15.49 -63.38
N TYR A 103 22.85 16.45 -63.19
CA TYR A 103 24.29 16.21 -63.29
C TYR A 103 24.90 15.44 -62.10
N LEU A 104 24.17 15.28 -60.99
CA LEU A 104 24.59 14.48 -59.82
C LEU A 104 24.03 13.05 -59.86
N HIS A 105 23.00 12.80 -60.67
CA HIS A 105 22.23 11.56 -60.67
C HIS A 105 23.08 10.29 -60.88
N SER A 106 24.07 10.34 -61.76
CA SER A 106 24.95 9.21 -62.06
C SER A 106 26.37 9.44 -61.51
N PRO A 107 26.98 8.48 -60.80
CA PRO A 107 26.47 7.13 -60.52
C PRO A 107 25.54 7.05 -59.29
N ILE A 108 25.56 8.04 -58.40
CA ILE A 108 25.18 7.90 -56.99
C ILE A 108 23.68 7.60 -56.80
N TRP A 109 22.79 8.26 -57.53
CA TRP A 109 21.33 8.12 -57.39
C TRP A 109 20.66 7.40 -58.57
N LYS A 110 21.44 6.72 -59.42
CA LYS A 110 20.93 5.99 -60.59
C LYS A 110 19.76 5.02 -60.28
N PRO A 111 19.73 4.28 -59.15
CA PRO A 111 18.58 3.43 -58.80
C PRO A 111 17.28 4.20 -58.57
N TYR A 112 17.34 5.46 -58.13
CA TYR A 112 16.15 6.30 -57.95
C TYR A 112 15.45 6.64 -59.27
N ALA A 113 16.05 6.38 -60.45
CA ALA A 113 15.31 6.45 -61.70
C ALA A 113 14.12 5.47 -61.71
N LEU A 114 14.34 4.23 -61.26
CA LEU A 114 13.28 3.22 -61.16
C LEU A 114 12.35 3.50 -59.97
N TYR A 115 12.90 3.88 -58.81
CA TYR A 115 12.06 4.17 -57.63
C TYR A 115 11.13 5.37 -57.84
N ALA A 116 11.57 6.39 -58.60
CA ALA A 116 10.76 7.54 -59.01
C ALA A 116 9.66 7.23 -60.05
N GLU A 117 9.77 6.10 -60.77
CA GLU A 117 8.72 5.59 -61.66
C GLU A 117 7.70 4.74 -60.89
N ILE A 118 8.13 4.09 -59.79
CA ILE A 118 7.29 3.28 -58.91
C ILE A 118 6.50 4.15 -57.92
N ASP A 119 7.15 5.11 -57.25
CA ASP A 119 6.49 6.06 -56.35
C ASP A 119 6.65 7.50 -56.83
N TYR A 120 5.53 8.14 -57.17
CA TYR A 120 5.51 9.51 -57.68
C TYR A 120 5.81 10.59 -56.63
N VAL A 121 5.76 10.28 -55.32
CA VAL A 121 6.34 11.09 -54.23
C VAL A 121 7.86 11.28 -54.47
N TYR A 122 8.51 10.27 -55.04
CA TYR A 122 9.93 10.31 -55.39
C TYR A 122 10.24 10.84 -56.80
N GLY A 123 9.21 10.98 -57.65
CA GLY A 123 9.35 11.35 -59.05
C GLY A 123 9.10 12.81 -59.41
N PHE A 124 9.11 13.06 -60.74
CA PHE A 124 8.80 14.36 -61.32
C PHE A 124 7.38 14.89 -61.01
N PRO A 125 6.32 14.06 -60.85
CA PRO A 125 4.99 14.57 -60.50
C PRO A 125 4.98 15.37 -59.19
N ALA A 126 5.54 14.82 -58.09
CA ALA A 126 5.60 15.52 -56.81
C ALA A 126 6.42 16.82 -56.88
N LEU A 127 7.53 16.84 -57.63
CA LEU A 127 8.34 18.06 -57.82
C LEU A 127 7.56 19.12 -58.62
N ALA A 128 6.88 18.74 -59.69
CA ALA A 128 6.11 19.65 -60.54
C ALA A 128 4.88 20.23 -59.80
N GLN A 129 4.22 19.40 -58.98
CA GLN A 129 3.11 19.80 -58.11
C GLN A 129 3.55 20.61 -56.89
N LYS A 130 4.86 20.69 -56.59
CA LYS A 130 5.43 21.22 -55.34
C LYS A 130 4.87 20.54 -54.08
N ASN A 131 4.67 19.22 -54.15
CA ASN A 131 4.17 18.44 -53.02
C ASN A 131 5.16 18.51 -51.84
N GLY A 132 4.72 19.12 -50.74
CA GLY A 132 5.53 19.32 -49.54
C GLY A 132 5.86 18.02 -48.79
N TRP A 133 5.07 16.96 -48.96
CA TRP A 133 5.20 15.72 -48.17
C TRP A 133 6.61 15.14 -48.23
N THR A 134 7.16 14.93 -49.43
CA THR A 134 8.51 14.37 -49.61
C THR A 134 9.60 15.17 -48.91
N ALA A 135 9.49 16.51 -48.94
CA ALA A 135 10.45 17.40 -48.32
C ALA A 135 10.32 17.36 -46.78
N THR A 136 9.09 17.32 -46.25
CA THR A 136 8.83 17.15 -44.82
C THR A 136 9.31 15.79 -44.29
N GLN A 137 8.99 14.70 -44.99
CA GLN A 137 9.53 13.36 -44.71
C GLN A 137 11.06 13.35 -44.70
N THR A 138 11.69 14.07 -45.64
CA THR A 138 13.14 14.22 -45.70
C THR A 138 13.72 15.01 -44.52
N TRP A 139 13.06 16.06 -44.04
CA TRP A 139 13.51 16.75 -42.84
C TRP A 139 13.42 15.86 -41.60
N PHE A 140 12.40 15.00 -41.50
CA PHE A 140 12.36 13.96 -40.47
C PHE A 140 13.50 12.93 -40.65
N ASN A 141 13.81 12.49 -41.87
CA ASN A 141 14.99 11.65 -42.16
C ASN A 141 16.31 12.29 -41.71
N VAL A 142 16.46 13.61 -41.83
CA VAL A 142 17.63 14.37 -41.34
C VAL A 142 17.69 14.38 -39.80
N PHE A 143 16.58 14.69 -39.12
CA PHE A 143 16.54 14.66 -37.65
C PHE A 143 16.76 13.25 -37.09
N GLU A 144 16.19 12.23 -37.74
CA GLU A 144 16.41 10.81 -37.45
C GLU A 144 17.90 10.43 -37.54
N THR A 145 18.53 10.80 -38.65
CA THR A 145 19.97 10.58 -38.87
C THR A 145 20.81 11.25 -37.78
N ILE A 146 20.52 12.50 -37.42
CA ILE A 146 21.27 13.26 -36.40
C ILE A 146 21.07 12.61 -35.02
N GLY A 147 19.84 12.28 -34.64
CA GLY A 147 19.52 11.68 -33.34
C GLY A 147 20.21 10.33 -33.14
N TYR A 148 20.13 9.45 -34.14
CA TYR A 148 20.83 8.17 -34.10
C TYR A 148 22.36 8.32 -34.19
N ALA A 149 22.89 9.30 -34.93
CA ALA A 149 24.33 9.58 -34.93
C ALA A 149 24.84 10.04 -33.54
N VAL A 150 24.06 10.84 -32.81
CA VAL A 150 24.36 11.24 -31.42
C VAL A 150 24.27 10.05 -30.46
N TYR A 151 23.23 9.21 -30.58
CA TYR A 151 23.08 7.98 -29.80
C TYR A 151 24.27 7.02 -30.01
N LEU A 152 24.62 6.73 -31.27
CA LEU A 152 25.78 5.88 -31.59
C LEU A 152 27.10 6.53 -31.16
N TYR A 153 27.25 7.85 -31.27
CA TYR A 153 28.40 8.57 -30.74
C TYR A 153 28.54 8.37 -29.22
N TRP A 154 27.44 8.45 -28.46
CA TRP A 154 27.49 8.17 -27.02
C TRP A 154 27.91 6.73 -26.74
N VAL A 155 27.26 5.75 -27.36
CA VAL A 155 27.58 4.31 -27.23
C VAL A 155 29.05 4.01 -27.54
N PHE A 156 29.58 4.48 -28.67
CA PHE A 156 30.94 4.15 -29.10
C PHE A 156 32.05 5.01 -28.43
N THR A 157 31.72 6.17 -27.86
CA THR A 157 32.71 7.04 -27.20
C THR A 157 32.77 6.83 -25.70
N PHE A 158 31.63 6.64 -25.03
CA PHE A 158 31.54 6.55 -23.57
C PHE A 158 31.14 5.16 -23.05
N GLY A 159 30.70 4.26 -23.93
CA GLY A 159 30.30 2.90 -23.53
C GLY A 159 31.49 2.01 -23.20
N VAL A 160 31.51 1.47 -21.98
CA VAL A 160 32.53 0.54 -21.47
C VAL A 160 32.40 -0.80 -22.19
N ARG A 161 33.53 -1.40 -22.58
CA ARG A 161 33.58 -2.71 -23.24
C ARG A 161 33.43 -3.86 -22.23
N ASP A 162 32.36 -4.65 -22.36
CA ASP A 162 32.25 -5.96 -21.69
C ASP A 162 32.56 -7.09 -22.68
N GLY A 163 33.16 -8.18 -22.17
CA GLY A 163 33.55 -9.35 -22.98
C GLY A 163 32.41 -10.32 -23.31
N GLY A 164 31.19 -10.07 -22.81
CA GLY A 164 30.01 -10.90 -23.05
C GLY A 164 29.45 -10.85 -24.47
N GLU A 165 28.55 -11.79 -24.79
CA GLU A 165 27.73 -11.74 -26.00
C GLU A 165 26.37 -11.10 -25.68
N GLY A 166 25.95 -10.14 -26.50
CA GLY A 166 24.70 -9.39 -26.29
C GLY A 166 23.44 -10.23 -26.51
N ARG A 167 22.33 -9.87 -25.84
CA ARG A 167 21.02 -10.51 -26.05
C ARG A 167 20.54 -10.26 -27.50
N GLY A 168 20.09 -11.32 -28.18
CA GLY A 168 19.18 -11.22 -29.33
C GLY A 168 19.76 -11.30 -30.75
N ALA A 169 20.97 -11.84 -30.97
CA ALA A 169 21.51 -12.07 -32.32
C ALA A 169 22.37 -13.34 -32.44
N PRO A 170 22.67 -13.83 -33.67
CA PRO A 170 23.49 -15.04 -33.90
C PRO A 170 24.91 -14.93 -33.34
N GLY A 171 25.54 -16.08 -33.10
CA GLY A 171 26.86 -16.14 -32.45
C GLY A 171 28.00 -15.64 -33.35
N LYS A 172 29.17 -15.35 -32.73
CA LYS A 172 30.39 -14.86 -33.41
C LYS A 172 30.88 -15.69 -34.60
N ARG A 173 30.39 -16.91 -34.75
CA ARG A 173 30.68 -17.83 -35.87
C ARG A 173 29.83 -17.57 -37.11
N GLU A 174 28.57 -17.16 -36.93
CA GLU A 174 27.60 -16.95 -38.00
C GLU A 174 27.79 -15.59 -38.68
N VAL A 175 28.23 -14.57 -37.93
CA VAL A 175 28.65 -13.27 -38.47
C VAL A 175 29.81 -13.44 -39.47
N ARG A 176 30.78 -14.31 -39.16
CA ARG A 176 31.91 -14.62 -40.06
C ARG A 176 31.48 -15.37 -41.34
N GLU A 177 30.43 -16.19 -41.27
CA GLU A 177 29.85 -16.80 -42.47
C GLU A 177 29.05 -15.81 -43.35
N LEU A 178 28.68 -14.63 -42.84
CA LEU A 178 28.22 -13.51 -43.66
C LEU A 178 29.40 -12.72 -44.23
N GLU A 179 30.45 -12.50 -43.45
CA GLU A 179 31.66 -11.76 -43.82
C GLU A 179 32.34 -12.36 -45.07
N ASP A 180 32.52 -13.69 -45.11
CA ASP A 180 33.05 -14.42 -46.28
C ASP A 180 32.19 -14.28 -47.55
N LYS A 181 30.93 -13.85 -47.43
CA LYS A 181 29.98 -13.66 -48.55
C LYS A 181 29.83 -12.21 -48.99
N VAL A 182 30.18 -11.24 -48.15
CA VAL A 182 30.00 -9.79 -48.39
C VAL A 182 31.33 -9.06 -48.21
N GLY A 183 32.29 -9.40 -49.07
CA GLY A 183 33.67 -8.93 -49.00
C GLY A 183 33.80 -7.39 -49.00
N GLY A 184 34.35 -6.85 -47.92
CA GLY A 184 34.66 -5.43 -47.75
C GLY A 184 34.17 -4.79 -46.45
N ALA A 185 33.21 -5.42 -45.75
CA ALA A 185 32.58 -4.84 -44.54
C ALA A 185 33.18 -5.30 -43.19
N GLY A 186 34.13 -6.24 -43.20
CA GLY A 186 34.60 -6.98 -42.00
C GLY A 186 34.91 -6.14 -40.76
N ALA A 187 35.83 -5.17 -40.87
CA ALA A 187 36.23 -4.34 -39.72
C ALA A 187 35.11 -3.44 -39.15
N PHE A 188 34.05 -3.17 -39.93
CA PHE A 188 32.86 -2.47 -39.44
C PHE A 188 31.88 -3.44 -38.75
N LEU A 189 31.75 -4.66 -39.28
CA LEU A 189 30.93 -5.72 -38.68
C LEU A 189 31.53 -6.27 -37.38
N GLU A 190 32.85 -6.47 -37.27
CA GLU A 190 33.49 -6.83 -36.00
C GLU A 190 33.29 -5.74 -34.92
N GLY A 191 33.26 -4.46 -35.31
CA GLY A 191 32.97 -3.34 -34.39
C GLY A 191 31.53 -3.31 -33.84
N LEU A 192 30.57 -3.92 -34.55
CA LEU A 192 29.18 -4.09 -34.12
C LEU A 192 28.98 -5.31 -33.19
N VAL A 193 30.04 -6.11 -32.96
CA VAL A 193 30.04 -7.30 -32.09
C VAL A 193 30.70 -7.03 -30.72
N GLU A 194 31.35 -5.86 -30.54
CA GLU A 194 31.81 -5.41 -29.22
C GLU A 194 30.63 -4.94 -28.36
N ARG A 195 30.23 -5.73 -27.35
CA ARG A 195 29.25 -5.28 -26.36
C ARG A 195 29.77 -4.04 -25.63
N ARG A 196 28.94 -2.98 -25.62
CA ARG A 196 29.20 -1.73 -24.90
C ARG A 196 28.06 -1.38 -23.97
N VAL A 197 28.40 -0.92 -22.78
CA VAL A 197 27.45 -0.54 -21.72
C VAL A 197 27.65 0.94 -21.39
N LEU A 198 26.57 1.71 -21.39
CA LEU A 198 26.54 3.08 -20.87
C LEU A 198 25.92 3.07 -19.48
N ASP A 199 26.47 3.83 -18.54
CA ASP A 199 26.01 3.83 -17.15
C ASP A 199 25.45 5.19 -16.69
N GLY A 200 24.55 5.16 -15.71
CA GLY A 200 24.00 6.30 -15.00
C GLY A 200 23.31 7.34 -15.90
N LYS A 201 23.55 8.63 -15.61
CA LYS A 201 22.86 9.74 -16.30
C LYS A 201 23.13 9.85 -17.81
N LEU A 202 24.08 9.08 -18.36
CA LEU A 202 24.31 9.00 -19.81
C LEU A 202 23.55 7.84 -20.45
N ALA A 203 23.36 6.73 -19.72
CA ALA A 203 22.47 5.64 -20.13
C ALA A 203 21.07 6.17 -20.44
N GLY A 204 20.42 6.82 -19.46
CA GLY A 204 19.07 7.35 -19.63
C GLY A 204 18.92 8.37 -20.77
N LYS A 205 19.92 9.22 -20.99
CA LYS A 205 19.92 10.14 -22.14
C LYS A 205 19.95 9.39 -23.47
N ALA A 206 20.73 8.32 -23.56
CA ALA A 206 20.77 7.46 -24.74
C ALA A 206 19.44 6.72 -24.97
N VAL A 207 18.82 6.16 -23.92
CA VAL A 207 17.53 5.46 -24.02
C VAL A 207 16.40 6.41 -24.42
N VAL A 208 16.26 7.57 -23.76
CA VAL A 208 15.25 8.59 -24.11
C VAL A 208 15.43 9.06 -25.56
N LEU A 209 16.66 9.34 -26.00
CA LEU A 209 16.94 9.73 -27.38
C LEU A 209 16.60 8.60 -28.37
N GLY A 210 17.00 7.37 -28.09
CA GLY A 210 16.70 6.19 -28.90
C GLY A 210 15.20 5.96 -29.08
N PHE A 211 14.44 6.00 -27.98
CA PHE A 211 12.98 5.88 -27.99
C PHE A 211 12.31 6.99 -28.81
N SER A 212 12.75 8.24 -28.60
CA SER A 212 12.18 9.42 -29.27
C SER A 212 12.39 9.37 -30.78
N VAL A 213 13.59 8.98 -31.23
CA VAL A 213 13.93 8.89 -32.66
C VAL A 213 13.27 7.66 -33.30
N ALA A 214 13.16 6.53 -32.60
CA ALA A 214 12.41 5.37 -33.07
C ALA A 214 10.91 5.71 -33.26
N SER A 215 10.32 6.41 -32.29
CA SER A 215 8.93 6.90 -32.37
C SER A 215 8.73 7.83 -33.57
N LEU A 216 9.65 8.78 -33.80
CA LEU A 216 9.62 9.65 -34.98
C LEU A 216 9.68 8.84 -36.29
N THR A 217 10.58 7.86 -36.37
CA THR A 217 10.76 6.98 -37.53
C THR A 217 9.47 6.20 -37.83
N PHE A 218 8.85 5.63 -36.80
CA PHE A 218 7.62 4.86 -36.89
C PHE A 218 6.46 5.74 -37.37
N PHE A 219 6.14 6.84 -36.67
CA PHE A 219 4.97 7.66 -37.00
C PHE A 219 5.11 8.38 -38.35
N LYS A 220 6.31 8.82 -38.74
CA LYS A 220 6.62 9.29 -40.11
C LYS A 220 6.19 8.26 -41.17
N THR A 221 6.50 6.98 -40.93
CA THR A 221 6.21 5.88 -41.85
C THR A 221 4.73 5.51 -41.83
N VAL A 222 4.07 5.51 -40.67
CA VAL A 222 2.60 5.35 -40.57
C VAL A 222 1.89 6.46 -41.35
N MET A 223 2.32 7.72 -41.21
CA MET A 223 1.74 8.85 -41.95
C MET A 223 1.87 8.69 -43.47
N TYR A 224 2.98 8.14 -43.98
CA TYR A 224 3.16 7.87 -45.41
C TYR A 224 2.09 6.92 -45.95
N TRP A 225 1.84 5.81 -45.25
CA TRP A 225 0.81 4.82 -45.64
C TRP A 225 -0.61 5.38 -45.53
N VAL A 226 -0.89 6.13 -44.46
CA VAL A 226 -2.19 6.77 -44.24
C VAL A 226 -2.47 7.85 -45.30
N LEU A 227 -1.44 8.62 -45.70
CA LEU A 227 -1.55 9.61 -46.77
C LEU A 227 -1.80 8.97 -48.13
N GLU A 228 -1.16 7.85 -48.48
CA GLU A 228 -1.48 7.15 -49.72
C GLU A 228 -2.92 6.60 -49.72
N TYR A 229 -3.41 6.06 -48.61
CA TYR A 229 -4.81 5.65 -48.49
C TYR A 229 -5.80 6.82 -48.71
N PHE A 230 -5.59 7.96 -48.05
CA PHE A 230 -6.45 9.14 -48.21
C PHE A 230 -6.31 9.84 -49.57
N ASN A 231 -5.22 9.59 -50.30
CA ASN A 231 -4.98 10.08 -51.66
C ASN A 231 -5.41 9.07 -52.74
N GLU A 232 -6.27 8.08 -52.42
CA GLU A 232 -6.73 7.03 -53.34
C GLU A 232 -5.57 6.27 -54.04
N PHE A 233 -4.43 6.15 -53.34
CA PHE A 233 -3.15 5.57 -53.81
C PHE A 233 -2.56 6.27 -55.05
N GLN A 234 -2.83 7.56 -55.28
CA GLN A 234 -2.44 8.28 -56.51
C GLN A 234 -0.94 8.21 -56.87
N ASN A 235 -0.03 7.98 -55.91
CA ASN A 235 1.41 7.95 -56.18
C ASN A 235 1.97 6.54 -56.43
N ILE A 236 1.21 5.48 -56.15
CA ILE A 236 1.67 4.08 -56.21
C ILE A 236 0.69 3.10 -56.88
N GLY A 237 -0.58 3.49 -57.06
CA GLY A 237 -1.66 2.64 -57.59
C GLY A 237 -1.58 2.33 -59.09
N HIS A 238 -0.62 2.90 -59.82
CA HIS A 238 -0.33 2.59 -61.22
C HIS A 238 0.58 1.36 -61.39
N ASN A 239 1.18 0.85 -60.31
CA ASN A 239 2.01 -0.35 -60.33
C ASN A 239 1.18 -1.64 -60.36
N ASP A 240 1.74 -2.73 -60.89
CA ASP A 240 1.19 -4.05 -60.65
C ASP A 240 1.42 -4.49 -59.19
N TRP A 241 0.59 -5.42 -58.71
CA TRP A 241 0.64 -5.90 -57.33
C TRP A 241 1.98 -6.53 -56.93
N GLY A 242 2.69 -7.19 -57.84
CA GLY A 242 4.01 -7.77 -57.57
C GLY A 242 5.08 -6.69 -57.36
N THR A 243 5.10 -5.69 -58.25
CA THR A 243 5.97 -4.52 -58.10
C THR A 243 5.66 -3.75 -56.81
N LEU A 244 4.38 -3.50 -56.52
CA LEU A 244 3.94 -2.80 -55.31
C LEU A 244 4.36 -3.54 -54.02
N VAL A 245 4.19 -4.87 -53.98
CA VAL A 245 4.59 -5.69 -52.83
C VAL A 245 6.11 -5.64 -52.61
N LEU A 246 6.90 -5.86 -53.67
CA LEU A 246 8.35 -5.98 -53.59
C LEU A 246 9.08 -4.65 -53.39
N MET A 247 8.61 -3.58 -54.03
CA MET A 247 9.33 -2.31 -54.11
C MET A 247 8.79 -1.23 -53.17
N TRP A 248 7.58 -1.37 -52.63
CA TRP A 248 6.99 -0.37 -51.74
C TRP A 248 6.55 -0.94 -50.38
N ILE A 249 5.74 -2.00 -50.38
CA ILE A 249 5.18 -2.60 -49.14
C ILE A 249 6.29 -3.19 -48.27
N ILE A 250 7.16 -4.05 -48.82
CA ILE A 250 8.23 -4.69 -48.03
C ILE A 250 9.28 -3.67 -47.53
N PRO A 251 9.81 -2.74 -48.36
CA PRO A 251 10.74 -1.72 -47.90
C PRO A 251 10.15 -0.81 -46.80
N ASN A 252 8.98 -0.20 -47.02
CA ASN A 252 8.39 0.68 -46.00
C ASN A 252 7.92 -0.10 -44.76
N GLY A 253 7.50 -1.36 -44.90
CA GLY A 253 7.16 -2.25 -43.78
C GLY A 253 8.32 -2.52 -42.83
N ALA A 254 9.56 -2.58 -43.33
CA ALA A 254 10.75 -2.69 -42.49
C ALA A 254 10.94 -1.46 -41.58
N TRP A 255 10.61 -0.25 -42.09
CA TRP A 255 10.61 1.01 -41.32
C TRP A 255 9.40 1.17 -40.38
N LEU A 256 8.48 0.21 -40.35
CA LEU A 256 7.54 0.03 -39.23
C LEU A 256 8.15 -0.92 -38.19
N ILE A 257 8.53 -2.13 -38.62
CA ILE A 257 8.95 -3.22 -37.71
C ILE A 257 10.21 -2.89 -36.91
N GLY A 258 11.27 -2.38 -37.56
CA GLY A 258 12.54 -2.05 -36.90
C GLY A 258 12.38 -1.00 -35.80
N PRO A 259 11.76 0.16 -36.10
CA PRO A 259 11.43 1.17 -35.10
C PRO A 259 10.47 0.69 -34.00
N SER A 260 9.45 -0.12 -34.30
CA SER A 260 8.58 -0.69 -33.25
C SER A 260 9.36 -1.58 -32.27
N TYR A 261 10.30 -2.39 -32.75
CA TYR A 261 11.20 -3.17 -31.89
C TYR A 261 12.07 -2.26 -31.01
N MET A 262 12.63 -1.18 -31.58
CA MET A 262 13.43 -0.22 -30.81
C MET A 262 12.61 0.54 -29.77
N MET A 263 11.38 0.95 -30.10
CA MET A 263 10.44 1.55 -29.15
C MET A 263 10.10 0.59 -28.00
N TYR A 264 9.91 -0.70 -28.28
CA TYR A 264 9.66 -1.71 -27.25
C TYR A 264 10.86 -1.87 -26.30
N VAL A 265 12.06 -2.05 -26.84
CA VAL A 265 13.28 -2.25 -26.03
C VAL A 265 13.60 -1.01 -25.18
N PHE A 266 13.66 0.17 -25.79
CA PHE A 266 13.93 1.40 -25.05
C PHE A 266 12.78 1.77 -24.10
N GLY A 267 11.53 1.45 -24.45
CA GLY A 267 10.37 1.68 -23.60
C GLY A 267 10.42 0.85 -22.31
N ALA A 268 10.80 -0.42 -22.40
CA ALA A 268 11.00 -1.27 -21.23
C ALA A 268 12.11 -0.72 -20.31
N GLU A 269 13.27 -0.34 -20.87
CA GLU A 269 14.38 0.24 -20.09
C GLU A 269 14.02 1.61 -19.47
N LEU A 270 13.07 2.36 -20.04
CA LEU A 270 12.55 3.60 -19.44
C LEU A 270 11.59 3.34 -18.28
N LEU A 271 10.78 2.28 -18.35
CA LEU A 271 9.90 1.88 -17.25
C LEU A 271 10.74 1.38 -16.06
N GLU A 272 11.69 0.47 -16.30
CA GLU A 272 12.68 0.02 -15.31
C GLU A 272 13.41 1.21 -14.65
N GLY A 273 13.85 2.19 -15.45
CA GLY A 273 14.51 3.40 -14.95
C GLY A 273 13.58 4.37 -14.19
N LEU A 274 12.26 4.31 -14.41
CA LEU A 274 11.26 5.12 -13.68
C LEU A 274 10.80 4.43 -12.39
N GLU A 275 10.70 3.10 -12.40
CA GLU A 275 10.41 2.26 -11.22
C GLU A 275 11.51 2.45 -10.17
N ILE A 276 12.79 2.31 -10.56
CA ILE A 276 13.94 2.62 -9.71
C ILE A 276 13.93 4.09 -9.23
N ALA A 277 13.47 5.03 -10.05
CA ALA A 277 13.38 6.44 -9.65
C ALA A 277 12.26 6.71 -8.64
N ALA A 278 11.15 5.96 -8.69
CA ALA A 278 10.06 6.07 -7.73
C ALA A 278 10.51 5.57 -6.34
N GLU A 279 11.23 4.44 -6.28
CA GLU A 279 11.86 3.95 -5.03
C GLU A 279 12.83 5.01 -4.44
N VAL A 280 13.63 5.68 -5.29
CA VAL A 280 14.64 6.66 -4.85
C VAL A 280 14.06 7.98 -4.34
N TYR A 281 12.85 8.39 -4.75
CA TYR A 281 12.25 9.63 -4.23
C TYR A 281 11.82 9.51 -2.76
N VAL A 282 11.29 8.34 -2.35
CA VAL A 282 10.95 8.04 -0.94
C VAL A 282 12.18 8.08 -0.02
N LEU A 283 13.35 7.72 -0.56
CA LEU A 283 14.60 7.64 0.21
C LEU A 283 15.27 9.00 0.49
N ARG A 284 14.76 10.12 -0.07
CA ARG A 284 15.55 11.36 -0.16
C ARG A 284 15.62 12.22 1.11
N TRP A 285 14.72 11.99 2.08
CA TRP A 285 14.69 12.70 3.38
C TRP A 285 15.20 11.86 4.56
N GLN A 286 15.59 10.60 4.34
CA GLN A 286 16.13 9.72 5.39
C GLN A 286 17.64 9.99 5.62
N LEU A 287 17.95 10.97 6.47
CA LEU A 287 19.32 11.23 6.98
C LEU A 287 19.49 10.74 8.43
N PRO A 288 20.23 9.65 8.67
CA PRO A 288 20.84 9.37 9.97
C PRO A 288 22.18 10.10 10.13
N VAL A 289 22.57 10.40 11.36
CA VAL A 289 23.96 10.77 11.68
C VAL A 289 24.77 9.49 11.85
N SER A 290 25.91 9.38 11.16
CA SER A 290 26.74 8.18 11.19
C SER A 290 27.54 8.03 12.49
N ASP A 291 27.30 6.98 13.27
CA ASP A 291 28.23 6.45 14.28
C ASP A 291 28.54 4.96 14.00
N PRO A 292 29.73 4.61 13.46
CA PRO A 292 29.97 3.29 12.89
C PRO A 292 30.52 2.27 13.90
N GLN A 293 29.82 1.97 15.01
CA GLN A 293 30.18 0.83 15.88
C GLN A 293 29.10 0.28 16.85
N ARG A 294 27.91 -0.12 16.36
CA ARG A 294 26.96 -0.99 17.10
C ARG A 294 26.29 -2.02 16.19
N ASP A 295 25.94 -3.18 16.76
CA ASP A 295 25.08 -4.17 16.11
C ASP A 295 23.61 -3.69 16.19
N GLY A 296 23.22 -2.81 15.26
CA GLY A 296 21.99 -2.00 15.27
C GLY A 296 20.67 -2.77 15.07
N LYS A 297 20.49 -3.94 15.67
CA LYS A 297 19.15 -4.55 15.77
C LYS A 297 18.30 -3.75 16.77
N LEU A 298 16.99 -3.67 16.53
CA LEU A 298 16.03 -3.10 17.48
C LEU A 298 15.85 -4.06 18.68
N VAL A 299 16.79 -4.03 19.61
CA VAL A 299 16.72 -4.78 20.87
C VAL A 299 16.07 -3.89 21.91
N TYR A 300 14.79 -4.16 22.20
CA TYR A 300 14.13 -3.56 23.35
C TYR A 300 14.81 -4.07 24.64
N PRO A 301 15.16 -3.19 25.59
CA PRO A 301 15.73 -3.63 26.86
C PRO A 301 14.65 -4.38 27.67
N PRO A 302 15.00 -5.49 28.35
CA PRO A 302 14.06 -6.16 29.25
C PRO A 302 13.67 -5.23 30.40
N THR A 303 12.38 -5.19 30.72
CA THR A 303 11.80 -4.29 31.73
C THR A 303 12.32 -4.63 33.13
N GLY A 304 12.79 -3.60 33.85
CA GLY A 304 13.65 -3.74 35.03
C GLY A 304 12.91 -4.05 36.33
N GLY A 305 12.27 -5.22 36.45
CA GLY A 305 11.53 -5.68 37.64
C GLY A 305 12.38 -5.75 38.91
N SER A 306 12.52 -4.63 39.63
CA SER A 306 13.53 -4.43 40.68
C SER A 306 13.07 -4.80 42.10
N GLY A 307 12.95 -6.10 42.36
CA GLY A 307 12.72 -6.65 43.72
C GLY A 307 14.01 -7.22 44.37
N PRO A 308 14.48 -6.71 45.52
CA PRO A 308 15.75 -7.17 46.12
C PRO A 308 15.56 -8.38 47.08
N GLY A 309 16.07 -9.58 46.72
CA GLY A 309 16.00 -10.72 47.66
C GLY A 309 16.66 -12.04 47.26
N THR A 310 17.94 -12.21 47.60
CA THR A 310 18.66 -13.49 47.87
C THR A 310 18.70 -14.60 46.79
N ASN A 311 19.93 -15.02 46.47
CA ASN A 311 20.30 -16.28 45.81
C ASN A 311 21.34 -17.00 46.73
N PRO A 312 21.61 -18.32 46.64
CA PRO A 312 21.04 -19.31 45.73
C PRO A 312 20.50 -20.60 46.38
N GLY A 313 19.62 -21.30 45.66
CA GLY A 313 19.21 -22.68 45.94
C GLY A 313 19.26 -23.53 44.66
N SER A 314 20.00 -24.62 44.65
CA SER A 314 20.17 -25.46 43.46
C SER A 314 18.98 -26.40 43.24
N GLY A 315 18.16 -26.09 42.24
CA GLY A 315 17.18 -27.00 41.64
C GLY A 315 17.12 -26.72 40.15
N GLY A 316 17.15 -27.75 39.32
CA GLY A 316 16.91 -27.65 37.89
C GLY A 316 15.66 -28.46 37.56
N ASP A 317 14.65 -27.76 37.06
CA ASP A 317 13.50 -28.17 36.23
C ASP A 317 12.60 -26.91 36.10
N ASP A 318 11.80 -26.80 35.04
CA ASP A 318 10.83 -25.72 34.76
C ASP A 318 11.36 -24.26 34.79
N GLN A 319 12.19 -23.89 33.80
CA GLN A 319 12.30 -22.50 33.32
C GLN A 319 11.89 -22.29 31.84
N ASP A 320 11.78 -23.35 31.04
CA ASP A 320 11.39 -23.31 29.61
C ASP A 320 9.87 -23.50 29.36
N ALA A 321 9.03 -23.40 30.39
CA ALA A 321 7.60 -23.70 30.31
C ALA A 321 6.72 -22.49 30.68
N CYS A 322 5.82 -22.09 29.77
CA CYS A 322 4.84 -21.03 30.04
C CYS A 322 3.89 -21.41 31.18
N THR A 323 3.74 -20.50 32.15
CA THR A 323 2.90 -20.69 33.35
C THR A 323 1.43 -20.33 33.12
N LYS A 324 1.14 -19.46 32.14
CA LYS A 324 -0.21 -19.16 31.61
C LYS A 324 -0.44 -20.04 30.36
N PRO A 325 -1.66 -20.55 30.10
CA PRO A 325 -1.99 -21.19 28.82
C PRO A 325 -1.96 -20.17 27.67
N PRO A 326 -1.79 -20.60 26.41
CA PRO A 326 -1.74 -19.69 25.27
C PRO A 326 -3.10 -19.02 25.03
N THR A 327 -3.05 -17.75 24.62
CA THR A 327 -4.22 -17.02 24.10
C THR A 327 -4.40 -17.35 22.63
N THR A 328 -5.61 -17.75 22.23
CA THR A 328 -5.94 -18.06 20.82
C THR A 328 -7.26 -17.46 20.39
N GLN A 329 -7.39 -17.12 19.11
CA GLN A 329 -8.60 -16.56 18.50
C GLN A 329 -8.68 -16.91 17.01
N GLN A 330 -9.87 -17.28 16.51
CA GLN A 330 -10.15 -17.38 15.06
C GLN A 330 -11.09 -16.24 14.66
N LEU A 331 -10.81 -15.57 13.55
CA LEU A 331 -11.66 -14.56 12.91
C LEU A 331 -11.79 -14.87 11.42
N SER A 332 -13.03 -14.90 10.91
CA SER A 332 -13.35 -15.24 9.51
C SER A 332 -13.81 -13.98 8.76
N ASP A 333 -13.18 -13.70 7.63
CA ASP A 333 -13.62 -12.72 6.63
C ASP A 333 -13.40 -13.33 5.22
N PRO A 334 -14.27 -14.26 4.78
CA PRO A 334 -14.00 -15.12 3.62
C PRO A 334 -13.75 -14.31 2.33
N PRO A 335 -12.62 -14.51 1.62
CA PRO A 335 -11.81 -15.74 1.53
C PRO A 335 -10.72 -15.94 2.60
N TYR A 336 -10.62 -15.06 3.60
CA TYR A 336 -9.53 -15.03 4.58
C TYR A 336 -9.95 -15.61 5.95
N GLU A 337 -9.36 -16.73 6.34
CA GLU A 337 -9.43 -17.26 7.70
C GLU A 337 -8.20 -16.82 8.49
N ASN A 338 -8.41 -16.10 9.60
CA ASN A 338 -7.36 -15.55 10.45
C ASN A 338 -7.31 -16.30 11.78
N TYR A 339 -6.12 -16.76 12.17
CA TYR A 339 -5.87 -17.48 13.40
C TYR A 339 -4.78 -16.74 14.18
N PHE A 340 -5.07 -16.38 15.43
CA PHE A 340 -4.16 -15.69 16.34
C PHE A 340 -3.69 -16.65 17.43
N TYR A 341 -2.41 -16.56 17.78
CA TYR A 341 -1.76 -17.30 18.85
C TYR A 341 -0.85 -16.34 19.63
N SER A 342 -0.81 -16.45 20.96
CA SER A 342 0.20 -15.80 21.79
C SER A 342 0.47 -16.62 23.05
N ASP A 343 1.75 -16.84 23.35
CA ASP A 343 2.24 -17.45 24.58
C ASP A 343 3.33 -16.57 25.23
N CYS A 344 4.04 -17.11 26.23
CA CYS A 344 5.13 -16.38 26.90
C CYS A 344 6.42 -16.25 26.06
N HIS A 345 6.46 -16.82 24.85
CA HIS A 345 7.62 -16.82 23.97
C HIS A 345 7.40 -16.02 22.68
N SER A 346 6.19 -16.02 22.12
CA SER A 346 5.88 -15.31 20.88
C SER A 346 4.39 -15.00 20.69
N ALA A 347 4.12 -13.98 19.89
CA ALA A 347 2.81 -13.70 19.32
C ALA A 347 2.86 -13.94 17.80
N THR A 348 1.83 -14.59 17.24
CA THR A 348 1.76 -14.94 15.81
C THR A 348 0.33 -14.84 15.29
N GLN A 349 0.17 -14.33 14.07
CA GLN A 349 -1.05 -14.48 13.27
C GLN A 349 -0.77 -15.38 12.06
N VAL A 350 -1.69 -16.29 11.76
CA VAL A 350 -1.70 -17.09 10.53
C VAL A 350 -2.95 -16.72 9.73
N VAL A 351 -2.78 -16.43 8.44
CA VAL A 351 -3.87 -16.12 7.51
C VAL A 351 -3.90 -17.17 6.42
N VAL A 352 -5.01 -17.89 6.32
CA VAL A 352 -5.27 -18.86 5.26
C VAL A 352 -6.27 -18.26 4.29
N THR A 353 -5.84 -18.08 3.04
CA THR A 353 -6.68 -17.57 1.96
C THR A 353 -7.11 -18.74 1.09
N SER A 354 -8.42 -19.00 0.99
CA SER A 354 -8.98 -20.07 0.16
C SER A 354 -10.05 -19.50 -0.78
N PRO A 355 -9.88 -19.53 -2.11
CA PRO A 355 -10.79 -18.85 -3.03
C PRO A 355 -12.24 -19.37 -2.95
N LEU A 356 -13.19 -18.43 -2.94
CA LEU A 356 -14.61 -18.73 -3.02
C LEU A 356 -15.04 -18.94 -4.49
N ASN A 357 -16.19 -19.59 -4.70
CA ASN A 357 -16.80 -19.75 -6.03
C ASN A 357 -17.09 -18.42 -6.77
N THR A 358 -17.09 -17.30 -6.05
CA THR A 358 -17.28 -15.93 -6.55
C THR A 358 -15.99 -15.09 -6.58
N SER A 359 -14.87 -15.60 -6.05
CA SER A 359 -13.62 -14.86 -5.98
C SER A 359 -13.02 -14.65 -7.37
N ASN A 360 -12.53 -13.43 -7.65
CA ASN A 360 -11.72 -13.20 -8.84
C ASN A 360 -10.34 -13.85 -8.67
N LEU A 361 -10.10 -14.95 -9.38
CA LEU A 361 -8.87 -15.74 -9.32
C LEU A 361 -7.62 -15.03 -9.89
N THR A 362 -7.74 -13.82 -10.44
CA THR A 362 -6.58 -12.97 -10.76
C THR A 362 -6.13 -12.08 -9.60
N VAL A 363 -6.84 -12.13 -8.47
CA VAL A 363 -6.59 -11.35 -7.24
C VAL A 363 -6.50 -12.27 -6.03
N ILE A 364 -7.47 -13.19 -5.89
CA ILE A 364 -7.56 -14.13 -4.78
C ILE A 364 -7.01 -15.49 -5.21
N GLY A 365 -5.79 -15.80 -4.76
CA GLY A 365 -5.16 -17.11 -4.90
C GLY A 365 -5.06 -17.86 -3.57
N PRO A 366 -4.92 -19.20 -3.57
CA PRO A 366 -4.63 -19.97 -2.37
C PRO A 366 -3.29 -19.55 -1.73
N ARG A 367 -3.32 -19.09 -0.48
CA ARG A 367 -2.16 -18.52 0.24
C ARG A 367 -2.16 -18.92 1.71
N LEU A 368 -1.01 -19.36 2.24
CA LEU A 368 -0.75 -19.52 3.67
C LEU A 368 0.27 -18.47 4.09
N LEU A 369 -0.12 -17.56 4.99
CA LEU A 369 0.71 -16.47 5.48
C LEU A 369 0.87 -16.60 7.00
N VAL A 370 2.08 -16.41 7.51
CA VAL A 370 2.42 -16.36 8.94
C VAL A 370 3.07 -15.01 9.21
N ALA A 371 2.68 -14.35 10.30
CA ALA A 371 3.03 -12.96 10.60
C ALA A 371 3.33 -12.76 12.10
N TRP A 372 4.40 -12.03 12.39
CA TRP A 372 4.97 -11.83 13.72
C TRP A 372 5.15 -10.33 14.03
N PRO A 373 4.60 -9.83 15.16
CA PRO A 373 4.85 -8.49 15.71
C PRO A 373 6.33 -8.09 15.82
N ALA A 374 7.16 -9.05 16.23
CA ALA A 374 8.59 -8.88 16.39
C ALA A 374 9.26 -8.73 15.00
N GLY A 375 9.87 -7.57 14.76
CA GLY A 375 10.52 -7.24 13.49
C GLY A 375 9.58 -6.80 12.34
N ASN A 376 8.25 -6.74 12.56
CA ASN A 376 7.25 -6.59 11.51
C ASN A 376 7.49 -7.63 10.38
N SER A 377 7.50 -8.89 10.79
CA SER A 377 8.08 -10.01 10.03
C SER A 377 7.08 -11.11 9.72
N GLY A 378 7.41 -11.98 8.76
CA GLY A 378 6.52 -13.03 8.32
C GLY A 378 7.12 -13.96 7.28
N ALA A 379 6.34 -14.99 6.96
CA ALA A 379 6.64 -15.95 5.91
C ALA A 379 5.33 -16.32 5.19
N VAL A 380 5.33 -16.36 3.86
CA VAL A 380 4.14 -16.65 3.05
C VAL A 380 4.45 -17.66 1.95
N ALA A 381 3.50 -18.56 1.71
CA ALA A 381 3.51 -19.55 0.64
C ALA A 381 2.26 -19.38 -0.24
N PHE A 382 2.48 -19.28 -1.55
CA PHE A 382 1.43 -19.21 -2.57
C PHE A 382 1.30 -20.54 -3.30
N PHE A 383 0.07 -21.05 -3.38
CA PHE A 383 -0.23 -22.35 -3.98
C PHE A 383 -1.13 -22.20 -5.19
N ARG A 384 -0.88 -23.02 -6.20
CA ARG A 384 -1.73 -23.21 -7.38
C ARG A 384 -2.11 -24.70 -7.50
N PRO A 385 -3.24 -25.07 -8.14
CA PRO A 385 -3.47 -26.47 -8.50
C PRO A 385 -2.27 -27.03 -9.26
N ALA A 386 -1.88 -28.28 -8.98
CA ALA A 386 -0.78 -28.93 -9.70
C ALA A 386 -1.05 -29.02 -11.22
N ASP A 387 0.00 -29.15 -12.03
CA ASP A 387 -0.08 -29.06 -13.50
C ASP A 387 -1.20 -29.94 -14.11
N GLY A 388 -2.14 -29.29 -14.81
CA GLY A 388 -3.35 -29.93 -15.38
C GLY A 388 -4.59 -29.88 -14.47
N GLY A 389 -4.48 -29.35 -13.26
CA GLY A 389 -5.59 -29.02 -12.37
C GLY A 389 -6.46 -27.86 -12.88
N VAL A 390 -7.58 -27.61 -12.19
CA VAL A 390 -8.55 -26.57 -12.57
C VAL A 390 -8.38 -25.36 -11.66
N ASN A 391 -8.18 -24.17 -12.24
CA ASN A 391 -8.09 -22.93 -11.46
C ASN A 391 -9.34 -22.76 -10.59
N GLY A 392 -9.13 -22.50 -9.29
CA GLY A 392 -10.19 -22.41 -8.29
C GLY A 392 -10.66 -23.75 -7.70
N SER A 393 -10.13 -24.91 -8.12
CA SER A 393 -10.45 -26.20 -7.46
C SER A 393 -9.64 -26.47 -6.19
N LEU A 394 -8.49 -25.80 -6.04
CA LEU A 394 -7.63 -25.94 -4.88
C LEU A 394 -8.20 -25.11 -3.72
N SER A 395 -8.62 -25.82 -2.67
CA SER A 395 -8.98 -25.25 -1.37
C SER A 395 -7.95 -25.71 -0.34
N ILE A 396 -7.56 -24.77 0.52
CA ILE A 396 -6.59 -24.98 1.60
C ILE A 396 -7.21 -24.60 2.95
N GLY A 397 -6.67 -25.13 4.05
CA GLY A 397 -7.24 -24.88 5.40
C GLY A 397 -6.42 -25.52 6.53
N LEU A 398 -6.60 -25.03 7.76
CA LEU A 398 -6.05 -25.66 8.96
C LEU A 398 -7.04 -26.69 9.55
N SER A 399 -6.51 -27.78 10.12
CA SER A 399 -7.27 -28.66 11.02
C SER A 399 -6.85 -28.37 12.45
N GLY A 400 -7.83 -28.07 13.30
CA GLY A 400 -7.60 -28.01 14.75
C GLY A 400 -7.46 -29.40 15.36
N VAL A 401 -6.80 -29.44 16.51
CA VAL A 401 -6.53 -30.66 17.30
C VAL A 401 -6.99 -30.48 18.74
N ASP A 402 -7.45 -31.56 19.36
CA ASP A 402 -7.79 -31.57 20.79
C ASP A 402 -6.49 -31.57 21.62
N SER A 403 -6.33 -30.57 22.49
CA SER A 403 -5.20 -30.39 23.40
C SER A 403 -5.63 -30.33 24.86
N ALA A 404 -4.68 -30.13 25.78
CA ALA A 404 -4.96 -29.93 27.20
C ALA A 404 -5.61 -28.56 27.51
N ALA A 405 -5.50 -27.57 26.61
CA ALA A 405 -6.08 -26.24 26.75
C ALA A 405 -7.43 -26.09 26.03
N GLY A 406 -7.67 -26.87 24.97
CA GLY A 406 -8.93 -26.84 24.22
C GLY A 406 -8.80 -27.44 22.83
N PHE A 407 -9.64 -26.99 21.90
CA PHE A 407 -9.49 -27.28 20.47
C PHE A 407 -8.66 -26.17 19.83
N GLU A 408 -7.46 -26.49 19.36
CA GLU A 408 -6.46 -25.52 18.91
C GLU A 408 -6.06 -25.73 17.44
N TYR A 409 -6.06 -24.67 16.63
CA TYR A 409 -5.54 -24.69 15.25
C TYR A 409 -4.02 -24.44 15.17
N LEU A 410 -3.47 -23.75 16.17
CA LEU A 410 -2.08 -23.34 16.26
C LEU A 410 -1.51 -23.79 17.60
N GLN A 411 -0.29 -24.32 17.58
CA GLN A 411 0.51 -24.65 18.76
C GLN A 411 1.80 -23.84 18.74
N GLY A 412 2.29 -23.41 19.89
CA GLY A 412 3.55 -22.69 20.00
C GLY A 412 4.75 -23.57 19.67
N VAL A 413 5.79 -22.96 19.10
CA VAL A 413 7.10 -23.56 18.88
C VAL A 413 8.12 -22.74 19.64
N TYR A 414 8.94 -23.43 20.46
CA TYR A 414 10.06 -22.87 21.19
C TYR A 414 11.22 -23.87 21.13
N GLU A 415 12.34 -23.45 20.54
CA GLU A 415 13.55 -24.26 20.39
C GLU A 415 14.75 -23.43 20.86
N GLN A 416 15.48 -23.92 21.86
CA GLN A 416 16.74 -23.31 22.31
C GLN A 416 17.78 -23.31 21.17
N PRO A 417 18.64 -22.28 21.04
CA PRO A 417 19.55 -22.14 19.90
C PRO A 417 20.54 -23.30 19.81
N ALA A 418 20.69 -23.85 18.61
CA ALA A 418 21.66 -24.89 18.31
C ALA A 418 23.10 -24.39 18.48
N GLN A 419 24.05 -25.31 18.72
CA GLN A 419 25.46 -24.96 19.00
C GLN A 419 26.18 -24.30 17.80
N ASP A 420 25.63 -24.45 16.60
CA ASP A 420 26.04 -23.89 15.31
C ASP A 420 25.12 -22.76 14.81
N SER A 421 24.15 -22.32 15.62
CA SER A 421 23.29 -21.16 15.33
C SER A 421 24.10 -19.87 15.20
N LEU A 422 23.67 -19.00 14.27
CA LEU A 422 24.21 -17.64 14.11
C LEU A 422 23.62 -16.66 15.15
N SER A 423 22.36 -16.89 15.56
CA SER A 423 21.68 -16.14 16.61
C SER A 423 21.82 -16.85 17.96
N SER A 424 22.01 -16.08 19.04
CA SER A 424 21.93 -16.59 20.42
C SER A 424 20.52 -16.54 21.01
N LEU A 425 19.51 -16.31 20.17
CA LEU A 425 18.10 -16.25 20.54
C LEU A 425 17.42 -17.60 20.23
N PRO A 426 16.38 -18.00 21.00
CA PRO A 426 15.60 -19.17 20.67
C PRO A 426 14.84 -18.98 19.35
N MET A 427 14.66 -20.08 18.63
CA MET A 427 13.74 -20.15 17.50
C MET A 427 12.31 -20.25 18.03
N VAL A 428 11.47 -19.27 17.69
CA VAL A 428 10.07 -19.20 18.15
C VAL A 428 9.10 -19.12 16.98
N GLY A 429 7.85 -19.54 17.18
CA GLY A 429 6.81 -19.46 16.15
C GLY A 429 5.63 -20.39 16.40
N VAL A 430 5.06 -20.95 15.32
CA VAL A 430 3.84 -21.77 15.39
C VAL A 430 3.93 -23.06 14.57
N ARG A 431 3.14 -24.04 15.02
CA ARG A 431 2.86 -25.31 14.37
C ARG A 431 1.37 -25.45 14.09
N ALA A 432 0.99 -26.05 12.96
CA ALA A 432 -0.39 -26.31 12.59
C ALA A 432 -0.52 -27.56 11.71
N VAL A 433 -1.72 -28.14 11.62
CA VAL A 433 -2.04 -29.15 10.59
C VAL A 433 -2.62 -28.45 9.36
N PHE A 434 -1.83 -28.32 8.30
CA PHE A 434 -2.20 -27.69 7.03
C PHE A 434 -2.77 -28.72 6.04
N ASN A 435 -3.80 -28.37 5.26
CA ASN A 435 -4.51 -29.32 4.38
C ASN A 435 -4.61 -28.81 2.94
N LEU A 436 -4.43 -29.71 1.99
CA LEU A 436 -4.65 -29.52 0.56
C LEU A 436 -5.76 -30.49 0.07
N ASN A 437 -6.88 -29.96 -0.43
CA ASN A 437 -7.99 -30.80 -0.93
C ASN A 437 -7.65 -31.56 -2.25
N THR A 438 -6.68 -31.06 -3.00
CA THR A 438 -6.15 -31.58 -4.27
C THR A 438 -4.65 -31.28 -4.32
N SER A 439 -3.88 -32.03 -5.11
CA SER A 439 -2.44 -31.78 -5.23
C SER A 439 -2.17 -30.36 -5.75
N ALA A 440 -1.17 -29.71 -5.18
CA ALA A 440 -0.82 -28.32 -5.44
C ALA A 440 0.66 -28.17 -5.79
N THR A 441 0.99 -27.11 -6.54
CA THR A 441 2.36 -26.58 -6.60
C THR A 441 2.43 -25.39 -5.66
N LEU A 442 3.36 -25.37 -4.69
CA LEU A 442 3.81 -24.14 -4.05
C LEU A 442 4.72 -23.42 -5.06
N SER A 443 4.25 -22.29 -5.58
CA SER A 443 4.87 -21.60 -6.72
C SER A 443 5.71 -20.37 -6.35
N VAL A 444 5.46 -19.76 -5.20
CA VAL A 444 6.24 -18.64 -4.63
C VAL A 444 6.23 -18.79 -3.11
N ALA A 445 7.40 -18.68 -2.49
CA ALA A 445 7.54 -18.40 -1.06
C ALA A 445 8.26 -17.05 -0.86
N ILE A 446 7.92 -16.33 0.20
CA ILE A 446 8.60 -15.08 0.61
C ILE A 446 8.77 -15.12 2.13
N LEU A 447 10.03 -15.04 2.60
CA LEU A 447 10.41 -15.09 4.01
C LEU A 447 11.17 -13.80 4.37
N GLY A 448 10.80 -13.09 5.43
CA GLY A 448 11.47 -11.84 5.86
C GLY A 448 10.51 -10.86 6.52
N SER A 449 10.43 -9.62 6.04
CA SER A 449 9.46 -8.63 6.52
C SER A 449 8.08 -8.72 5.85
N ILE A 450 7.04 -8.39 6.60
CA ILE A 450 5.67 -8.12 6.12
C ILE A 450 5.66 -7.09 4.99
N ARG A 451 6.55 -6.07 5.01
CA ARG A 451 6.60 -5.05 3.95
C ARG A 451 6.87 -5.67 2.57
N ASN A 452 7.87 -6.54 2.47
CA ASN A 452 8.16 -7.31 1.25
C ASN A 452 6.96 -8.17 0.78
N ILE A 453 6.20 -8.71 1.74
CA ILE A 453 5.01 -9.53 1.44
C ILE A 453 3.87 -8.66 0.91
N ARG A 454 3.71 -7.44 1.42
CA ARG A 454 2.73 -6.45 0.93
C ARG A 454 3.12 -5.88 -0.43
N ASP A 455 4.40 -5.63 -0.70
CA ASP A 455 4.88 -5.22 -2.03
C ASP A 455 4.57 -6.26 -3.12
N PHE A 456 4.47 -7.54 -2.74
CA PHE A 456 4.04 -8.62 -3.64
C PHE A 456 2.50 -8.79 -3.74
N THR A 457 1.76 -8.54 -2.65
CA THR A 457 0.31 -8.86 -2.55
C THR A 457 -0.63 -7.67 -2.77
N GLU A 458 -0.26 -6.48 -2.29
CA GLU A 458 -0.97 -5.22 -2.46
C GLU A 458 -0.25 -4.31 -3.48
N GLY A 459 1.09 -4.34 -3.49
CA GLY A 459 1.93 -3.66 -4.47
C GLY A 459 1.90 -4.29 -5.86
N PRO A 460 2.71 -3.82 -6.82
CA PRO A 460 2.72 -4.30 -8.22
C PRO A 460 3.42 -5.66 -8.38
N SER A 461 3.19 -6.59 -7.45
CA SER A 461 3.78 -7.93 -7.39
C SER A 461 5.32 -7.96 -7.42
N LEU A 462 5.95 -7.08 -6.63
CA LEU A 462 7.41 -6.96 -6.55
C LEU A 462 8.06 -8.16 -5.85
N LEU A 463 9.22 -8.57 -6.38
CA LEU A 463 10.05 -9.66 -5.86
C LEU A 463 11.52 -9.22 -5.87
N TYR A 464 12.03 -8.71 -4.76
CA TYR A 464 13.40 -8.19 -4.66
C TYR A 464 14.45 -9.33 -4.73
N PRO A 465 15.36 -9.36 -5.74
CA PRO A 465 16.26 -10.50 -5.94
C PRO A 465 17.18 -10.79 -4.74
N ILE A 466 17.67 -9.75 -4.04
CA ILE A 466 18.50 -9.88 -2.83
C ILE A 466 17.78 -10.62 -1.67
N ILE A 467 16.46 -10.72 -1.73
CA ILE A 467 15.62 -11.44 -0.77
C ILE A 467 15.24 -12.82 -1.30
N GLN A 468 14.76 -12.90 -2.55
CA GLN A 468 14.22 -14.16 -3.10
C GLN A 468 15.32 -15.14 -3.55
N ASP A 469 16.44 -14.66 -4.09
CA ASP A 469 17.58 -15.53 -4.48
C ASP A 469 18.33 -16.10 -3.26
N ALA A 470 17.98 -15.64 -2.04
CA ALA A 470 18.53 -16.08 -0.75
C ALA A 470 17.62 -17.10 -0.02
N ILE A 471 16.55 -17.59 -0.66
CA ILE A 471 15.69 -18.64 -0.10
C ILE A 471 16.22 -20.02 -0.50
N GLU A 472 16.57 -20.84 0.49
CA GLU A 472 16.94 -22.24 0.33
C GLU A 472 15.72 -23.16 0.41
N TYR A 473 15.78 -24.28 -0.30
CA TYR A 473 14.74 -25.32 -0.35
C TYR A 473 15.40 -26.68 -0.13
N ASN A 474 15.27 -27.20 1.09
CA ASN A 474 16.01 -28.36 1.58
C ASN A 474 15.07 -29.54 1.88
N GLN A 475 15.37 -30.73 1.39
CA GLN A 475 14.59 -31.94 1.71
C GLN A 475 14.94 -32.41 3.13
N ILE A 476 13.92 -32.65 3.96
CA ILE A 476 14.07 -33.12 5.34
C ILE A 476 13.56 -34.57 5.49
N GLU A 477 13.58 -35.11 6.70
CA GLU A 477 13.12 -36.47 6.99
C GLU A 477 11.61 -36.66 6.71
N ASP A 478 11.15 -37.91 6.68
CA ASP A 478 9.77 -38.33 6.36
C ASP A 478 9.18 -37.79 5.04
N GLY A 479 10.04 -37.34 4.11
CA GLY A 479 9.62 -36.82 2.80
C GLY A 479 9.12 -35.37 2.82
N GLY A 480 9.39 -34.65 3.91
CA GLY A 480 9.10 -33.22 4.03
C GLY A 480 10.11 -32.31 3.33
N VAL A 481 9.82 -31.02 3.35
CA VAL A 481 10.71 -29.95 2.86
C VAL A 481 10.75 -28.81 3.87
N GLU A 482 11.94 -28.26 4.09
CA GLU A 482 12.18 -26.95 4.69
C GLU A 482 12.38 -25.90 3.59
N ILE A 483 11.76 -24.73 3.77
CA ILE A 483 12.07 -23.50 3.07
C ILE A 483 12.67 -22.55 4.11
N SER A 484 13.90 -22.09 3.93
CA SER A 484 14.61 -21.27 4.91
C SER A 484 15.39 -20.13 4.28
N ARG A 485 15.62 -19.05 5.03
CA ARG A 485 16.37 -17.86 4.59
C ARG A 485 17.08 -17.18 5.75
N LEU A 486 18.36 -16.90 5.57
CA LEU A 486 19.13 -15.94 6.37
C LEU A 486 18.78 -14.51 5.94
N TRP A 487 18.47 -13.65 6.91
CA TRP A 487 18.12 -12.24 6.69
C TRP A 487 19.33 -11.41 6.25
N LEU A 488 19.06 -10.18 5.78
CA LEU A 488 20.11 -9.26 5.34
C LEU A 488 21.05 -8.79 6.48
N ASP A 489 20.69 -9.05 7.74
CA ASP A 489 21.55 -8.84 8.91
C ASP A 489 22.63 -9.93 9.10
N ASN A 490 22.60 -11.01 8.29
CA ASN A 490 23.50 -12.17 8.35
C ASN A 490 23.47 -12.94 9.69
N ILE A 491 22.42 -12.79 10.49
CA ILE A 491 22.29 -13.43 11.81
C ILE A 491 20.90 -14.08 11.98
N THR A 492 19.83 -13.35 11.68
CA THR A 492 18.45 -13.83 11.87
C THR A 492 18.07 -14.78 10.75
N THR A 493 17.51 -15.94 11.09
CA THR A 493 17.01 -16.93 10.13
C THR A 493 15.49 -17.08 10.28
N THR A 494 14.78 -17.19 9.17
CA THR A 494 13.38 -17.63 9.15
C THR A 494 13.28 -18.97 8.41
N SER A 495 12.41 -19.86 8.89
CA SER A 495 12.11 -21.12 8.24
C SER A 495 10.60 -21.41 8.25
N MET A 496 10.14 -22.13 7.23
CA MET A 496 8.88 -22.86 7.27
C MET A 496 9.07 -24.28 6.73
N THR A 497 8.48 -25.27 7.39
CA THR A 497 8.56 -26.68 7.00
C THR A 497 7.18 -27.24 6.68
N PHE A 498 7.14 -28.21 5.76
CA PHE A 498 5.96 -29.01 5.47
C PHE A 498 6.36 -30.49 5.49
N THR A 499 5.83 -31.28 6.42
CA THR A 499 6.08 -32.72 6.52
C THR A 499 4.79 -33.50 6.23
N PRO A 500 4.76 -34.41 5.24
CA PRO A 500 3.56 -35.21 4.92
C PRO A 500 3.03 -36.00 6.12
N LEU A 501 1.72 -35.90 6.41
CA LEU A 501 1.12 -36.77 7.43
C LEU A 501 1.00 -38.24 6.93
N PRO A 502 0.95 -39.23 7.83
CA PRO A 502 0.95 -40.65 7.46
C PRO A 502 -0.13 -41.03 6.43
N GLY A 503 0.32 -41.40 5.22
CA GLY A 503 -0.53 -41.76 4.08
C GLY A 503 -0.53 -40.74 2.93
N VAL A 504 0.06 -39.57 3.14
CA VAL A 504 0.40 -38.60 2.07
C VAL A 504 1.74 -38.97 1.43
N GLY A 505 1.98 -38.54 0.19
CA GLY A 505 3.24 -38.78 -0.52
C GLY A 505 4.33 -37.74 -0.20
N GLU A 506 5.57 -38.06 -0.58
CA GLU A 506 6.72 -37.15 -0.49
C GLU A 506 6.49 -35.85 -1.28
N ILE A 507 7.04 -34.74 -0.78
CA ILE A 507 7.06 -33.44 -1.48
C ILE A 507 8.27 -33.41 -2.40
N ALA A 508 8.07 -33.09 -3.68
CA ALA A 508 9.15 -33.01 -4.66
C ALA A 508 9.60 -31.57 -4.92
N ILE A 509 10.89 -31.29 -4.74
CA ILE A 509 11.51 -29.98 -5.03
C ILE A 509 11.88 -29.90 -6.52
N ASN A 510 11.43 -28.84 -7.20
CA ASN A 510 11.73 -28.58 -8.62
C ASN A 510 12.08 -27.11 -8.84
N ASN A 511 13.38 -26.77 -8.81
CA ASN A 511 13.89 -25.42 -9.15
C ASN A 511 13.15 -24.28 -8.42
N GLY A 512 12.97 -24.40 -7.10
CA GLY A 512 12.29 -23.41 -6.26
C GLY A 512 10.77 -23.55 -6.17
N THR A 513 10.13 -24.45 -6.91
CA THR A 513 8.72 -24.83 -6.69
C THR A 513 8.61 -26.18 -5.99
N LEU A 514 7.59 -26.37 -5.15
CA LEU A 514 7.32 -27.64 -4.46
C LEU A 514 6.05 -28.28 -5.01
N GLU A 515 6.14 -29.51 -5.52
CA GLU A 515 4.95 -30.30 -5.87
C GLU A 515 4.49 -31.11 -4.67
N MET A 516 3.27 -30.82 -4.19
CA MET A 516 2.69 -31.34 -2.95
C MET A 516 1.44 -32.18 -3.25
N PRO A 517 1.42 -33.48 -2.91
CA PRO A 517 0.23 -34.32 -3.01
C PRO A 517 -1.00 -33.78 -2.24
N ALA A 518 -2.21 -34.21 -2.64
CA ALA A 518 -3.41 -33.98 -1.84
C ALA A 518 -3.29 -34.67 -0.47
N GLY A 519 -3.61 -33.97 0.62
CA GLY A 519 -3.46 -34.51 1.97
C GLY A 519 -3.30 -33.46 3.07
N GLY A 520 -3.01 -33.95 4.27
CA GLY A 520 -2.62 -33.13 5.42
C GLY A 520 -1.11 -33.12 5.63
N TYR A 521 -0.61 -32.02 6.15
CA TYR A 521 0.80 -31.73 6.40
C TYR A 521 0.96 -31.21 7.82
N ASP A 522 2.00 -31.68 8.50
CA ASP A 522 2.53 -31.01 9.68
C ASP A 522 3.31 -29.79 9.19
N PHE A 523 2.85 -28.60 9.58
CA PHE A 523 3.42 -27.31 9.16
C PHE A 523 4.00 -26.60 10.36
N ILE A 524 5.24 -26.13 10.25
CA ILE A 524 5.90 -25.28 11.25
C ILE A 524 6.43 -24.02 10.57
N ALA A 525 6.32 -22.86 11.20
CA ALA A 525 7.01 -21.65 10.80
C ALA A 525 7.65 -20.98 12.03
N LYS A 526 8.94 -20.64 11.95
CA LYS A 526 9.74 -20.15 13.09
C LYS A 526 10.89 -19.22 12.68
N PHE A 527 11.34 -18.38 13.62
CA PHE A 527 12.43 -17.40 13.48
C PHE A 527 13.07 -17.03 14.82
N ASP A 528 14.27 -16.45 14.80
CA ASP A 528 15.15 -16.19 15.96
C ASP A 528 15.48 -14.69 16.18
N TYR A 529 14.44 -13.85 16.12
CA TYR A 529 14.52 -12.39 16.30
C TYR A 529 14.11 -11.93 17.73
N PRO A 530 14.57 -10.77 18.24
CA PRO A 530 14.12 -10.23 19.53
C PRO A 530 12.60 -10.03 19.60
N GLN A 531 11.96 -10.62 20.62
CA GLN A 531 10.52 -10.59 20.80
C GLN A 531 10.05 -9.35 21.59
N LEU A 532 8.75 -9.02 21.46
CA LEU A 532 8.08 -7.97 22.24
C LEU A 532 7.46 -8.58 23.52
N GLU A 533 7.26 -7.75 24.55
CA GLU A 533 6.62 -8.18 25.81
C GLU A 533 5.13 -7.83 25.75
N GLN A 534 4.28 -8.84 25.51
CA GLN A 534 2.83 -8.64 25.34
C GLN A 534 2.15 -8.30 26.67
N LEU A 535 1.20 -7.36 26.64
CA LEU A 535 0.29 -7.07 27.75
C LEU A 535 -0.95 -7.96 27.64
N ASP A 536 -1.15 -8.89 28.59
CA ASP A 536 -2.34 -9.73 28.61
C ASP A 536 -3.63 -8.93 28.92
N GLY A 537 -4.79 -9.59 28.85
CA GLY A 537 -6.09 -8.93 29.02
C GLY A 537 -6.28 -8.20 30.36
N SER A 538 -5.54 -8.58 31.39
CA SER A 538 -5.52 -7.92 32.71
C SER A 538 -4.43 -6.85 32.83
N GLU A 539 -3.35 -6.97 32.06
CA GLU A 539 -2.20 -6.04 32.03
C GLU A 539 -2.44 -4.85 31.07
N VAL A 540 -3.27 -5.01 30.03
CA VAL A 540 -3.64 -3.96 29.06
C VAL A 540 -4.81 -3.07 29.53
N LEU A 541 -5.66 -3.59 30.42
CA LEU A 541 -6.83 -2.88 30.97
C LEU A 541 -6.55 -2.37 32.38
N ASN A 542 -7.17 -1.25 32.77
CA ASN A 542 -7.15 -0.80 34.18
C ASN A 542 -8.01 -1.69 35.09
N GLU A 543 -7.83 -1.57 36.41
CA GLU A 543 -8.53 -2.39 37.43
C GLU A 543 -10.07 -2.26 37.34
N GLN A 544 -10.57 -1.10 36.93
CA GLN A 544 -12.00 -0.81 36.84
C GLN A 544 -12.65 -1.49 35.62
N SER A 545 -11.87 -1.76 34.58
CA SER A 545 -12.32 -2.26 33.27
C SER A 545 -12.17 -3.77 33.08
N GLN A 546 -11.69 -4.50 34.09
CA GLN A 546 -11.43 -5.95 34.03
C GLN A 546 -12.67 -6.81 33.67
N GLY A 547 -13.89 -6.28 33.84
CA GLY A 547 -15.12 -6.95 33.39
C GLY A 547 -15.17 -7.18 31.87
N LEU A 548 -14.54 -6.30 31.08
CA LEU A 548 -14.51 -6.38 29.62
C LEU A 548 -13.80 -7.65 29.11
N ILE A 549 -12.92 -8.26 29.92
CA ILE A 549 -12.28 -9.55 29.61
C ILE A 549 -13.33 -10.66 29.42
N GLN A 550 -14.50 -10.54 30.06
CA GLN A 550 -15.62 -11.49 29.92
C GLN A 550 -16.72 -10.96 29.00
N GLU A 551 -17.05 -9.66 29.09
CA GLU A 551 -18.15 -9.04 28.34
C GLU A 551 -17.81 -8.81 26.87
N GLU A 552 -16.57 -8.39 26.59
CA GLU A 552 -16.05 -8.00 25.27
C GLU A 552 -14.88 -8.92 24.85
N ALA A 553 -14.84 -10.15 25.37
CA ALA A 553 -13.69 -11.07 25.32
C ALA A 553 -12.98 -11.13 23.97
N ALA A 554 -13.72 -11.25 22.86
CA ALA A 554 -13.14 -11.31 21.53
C ALA A 554 -12.47 -9.99 21.08
N ARG A 555 -13.03 -8.83 21.48
CA ARG A 555 -12.42 -7.51 21.22
C ARG A 555 -11.19 -7.30 22.12
N VAL A 556 -11.24 -7.73 23.39
CA VAL A 556 -10.11 -7.65 24.33
C VAL A 556 -8.94 -8.55 23.90
N THR A 557 -9.19 -9.79 23.43
CA THR A 557 -8.15 -10.64 22.84
C THR A 557 -7.48 -9.98 21.63
N SER A 558 -8.26 -9.31 20.76
CA SER A 558 -7.69 -8.52 19.66
C SER A 558 -6.86 -7.32 20.16
N LEU A 559 -7.23 -6.69 21.29
CA LEU A 559 -6.46 -5.58 21.89
C LEU A 559 -5.13 -6.07 22.46
N THR A 560 -5.14 -7.15 23.24
CA THR A 560 -3.94 -7.82 23.79
C THR A 560 -2.96 -8.21 22.68
N PHE A 561 -3.44 -8.76 21.56
CA PHE A 561 -2.56 -9.10 20.43
C PHE A 561 -1.84 -7.88 19.82
N LEU A 562 -2.39 -6.67 19.99
CA LEU A 562 -1.83 -5.41 19.50
C LEU A 562 -1.10 -4.60 20.59
N SER A 563 -1.00 -5.09 21.82
CA SER A 563 -0.51 -4.31 22.97
C SER A 563 0.72 -4.93 23.62
N TYR A 564 1.80 -4.15 23.69
CA TYR A 564 3.09 -4.57 24.25
C TYR A 564 3.65 -3.46 25.15
N SER A 565 4.44 -3.82 26.16
CA SER A 565 4.99 -2.84 27.12
C SER A 565 5.86 -1.76 26.46
N GLN A 566 6.35 -2.02 25.23
CA GLN A 566 7.23 -1.13 24.48
C GLN A 566 6.56 -0.32 23.35
N LYS A 567 5.34 -0.70 22.94
CA LYS A 567 4.51 -0.03 21.92
C LYS A 567 3.15 -0.73 21.76
N LEU A 568 2.16 -0.01 21.25
CA LEU A 568 1.00 -0.63 20.61
C LEU A 568 1.25 -0.74 19.08
N LEU A 569 0.64 -1.74 18.44
CA LEU A 569 0.70 -1.96 16.99
C LEU A 569 -0.50 -1.33 16.31
N ALA A 570 -0.33 -0.81 15.09
CA ALA A 570 -1.43 -0.22 14.32
C ALA A 570 -2.53 -1.24 13.96
N GLY A 571 -2.17 -2.49 13.67
CA GLY A 571 -3.14 -3.55 13.46
C GLY A 571 -2.54 -4.95 13.26
N ALA A 572 -3.41 -5.87 12.84
CA ALA A 572 -3.07 -7.24 12.44
C ALA A 572 -2.20 -7.27 11.16
N TRP A 573 -1.92 -8.46 10.60
CA TRP A 573 -0.82 -8.82 9.69
C TRP A 573 -0.28 -7.74 8.74
N ARG A 574 -1.14 -6.89 8.16
CA ARG A 574 -0.77 -5.81 7.24
C ARG A 574 0.05 -4.69 7.89
N PHE A 575 -0.10 -4.47 9.20
CA PHE A 575 0.46 -3.32 9.95
C PHE A 575 0.92 -3.73 11.36
N LEU A 576 1.71 -4.80 11.47
CA LEU A 576 2.33 -5.30 12.72
C LEU A 576 3.51 -4.42 13.19
N THR A 577 3.30 -3.11 13.21
CA THR A 577 4.33 -2.09 13.46
C THR A 577 3.73 -0.89 14.19
N TYR A 578 4.58 -0.03 14.78
CA TYR A 578 4.11 1.22 15.38
C TYR A 578 3.65 2.20 14.30
N PHE A 579 2.45 2.78 14.50
CA PHE A 579 2.02 4.03 13.87
C PHE A 579 1.73 5.05 14.97
N GLY A 580 2.41 6.20 14.97
CA GLY A 580 2.33 7.19 16.05
C GLY A 580 0.96 7.84 16.17
N ARG A 581 0.46 8.36 15.04
CA ARG A 581 -0.87 8.96 14.89
C ARG A 581 -1.96 8.01 15.38
N ASP A 582 -1.99 6.81 14.83
CA ASP A 582 -3.06 5.83 15.03
C ASP A 582 -3.04 5.31 16.48
N SER A 583 -1.84 5.11 17.06
CA SER A 583 -1.68 4.78 18.48
C SER A 583 -2.18 5.90 19.39
N MET A 584 -1.83 7.15 19.11
CA MET A 584 -2.28 8.29 19.93
C MET A 584 -3.79 8.53 19.81
N ILE A 585 -4.37 8.44 18.61
CA ILE A 585 -5.83 8.53 18.40
C ILE A 585 -6.56 7.40 19.14
N ALA A 586 -6.09 6.16 19.02
CA ALA A 586 -6.70 5.03 19.71
C ALA A 586 -6.59 5.15 21.24
N THR A 587 -5.43 5.57 21.77
CA THR A 587 -5.27 5.80 23.21
C THR A 587 -6.15 6.94 23.72
N LEU A 588 -6.25 8.06 23.00
CA LEU A 588 -7.13 9.17 23.36
C LEU A 588 -8.61 8.75 23.43
N LEU A 589 -9.03 7.80 22.59
CA LEU A 589 -10.41 7.26 22.55
C LEU A 589 -10.63 6.07 23.51
N MET A 590 -9.58 5.41 23.99
CA MET A 590 -9.65 4.25 24.90
C MET A 590 -9.09 4.51 26.30
N GLN A 591 -8.71 5.75 26.62
CA GLN A 591 -8.00 6.06 27.86
C GLN A 591 -8.73 5.58 29.13
N ASP A 592 -10.07 5.69 29.15
CA ASP A 592 -10.90 5.28 30.29
C ASP A 592 -10.83 3.77 30.61
N ILE A 593 -10.36 2.93 29.67
CA ILE A 593 -10.22 1.47 29.87
C ILE A 593 -8.79 0.95 29.92
N LEU A 594 -7.82 1.67 29.33
CA LEU A 594 -6.43 1.24 29.22
C LEU A 594 -5.68 1.33 30.56
N SER A 595 -4.62 0.53 30.71
CA SER A 595 -3.78 0.52 31.91
C SER A 595 -2.87 1.76 32.02
N GLU A 596 -2.86 2.35 33.22
CA GLU A 596 -2.00 3.46 33.64
C GLU A 596 -0.77 2.93 34.41
N GLY A 597 0.30 3.72 34.49
CA GLY A 597 1.50 3.40 35.28
C GLY A 597 2.67 2.80 34.49
N GLU A 598 3.72 2.39 35.22
CA GLU A 598 4.95 1.84 34.63
C GLU A 598 4.67 0.49 33.95
N GLY A 599 4.96 0.39 32.66
CA GLY A 599 4.62 -0.78 31.83
C GLY A 599 3.15 -0.83 31.38
N GLY A 600 2.29 0.11 31.83
CA GLY A 600 0.91 0.22 31.38
C GLY A 600 0.80 0.71 29.93
N ALA A 601 -0.31 0.37 29.27
CA ALA A 601 -0.51 0.62 27.84
C ALA A 601 -0.42 2.12 27.46
N ILE A 602 -0.82 3.03 28.37
CA ILE A 602 -0.74 4.47 28.13
C ILE A 602 0.73 4.97 28.13
N GLU A 603 1.57 4.50 29.06
CA GLU A 603 3.01 4.84 29.06
C GLU A 603 3.75 4.16 27.92
N ALA A 604 3.34 2.96 27.50
CA ALA A 604 3.89 2.28 26.32
C ALA A 604 3.69 3.10 25.03
N VAL A 605 2.52 3.74 24.84
CA VAL A 605 2.29 4.60 23.66
C VAL A 605 3.08 5.90 23.73
N ILE A 606 3.06 6.62 24.86
CA ILE A 606 3.77 7.89 24.98
C ILE A 606 5.30 7.67 24.89
N GLY A 607 5.82 6.61 25.50
CA GLY A 607 7.22 6.21 25.38
C GLY A 607 7.61 5.84 23.95
N ALA A 608 6.79 5.04 23.25
CA ALA A 608 7.05 4.66 21.86
C ALA A 608 7.10 5.86 20.91
N VAL A 609 6.28 6.89 21.15
CA VAL A 609 6.26 8.16 20.42
C VAL A 609 7.54 8.97 20.69
N LEU A 610 7.94 9.13 21.96
CA LEU A 610 9.11 9.92 22.34
C LEU A 610 10.43 9.29 21.87
N GLU A 611 10.59 7.96 22.02
CA GLU A 611 11.75 7.21 21.50
C GLU A 611 11.96 7.42 19.99
N ARG A 612 10.89 7.66 19.23
CA ARG A 612 10.88 7.81 17.76
C ARG A 612 10.75 9.27 17.29
N LEU A 613 10.93 10.25 18.17
CA LEU A 613 10.90 11.67 17.78
C LEU A 613 12.11 12.02 16.90
N ASN A 614 11.94 12.86 15.88
CA ASN A 614 13.09 13.49 15.23
C ASN A 614 13.66 14.60 16.14
N ARG A 615 14.77 14.33 16.84
CA ARG A 615 15.45 15.30 17.73
C ARG A 615 15.94 16.61 17.08
N THR A 616 15.90 16.73 15.75
CA THR A 616 16.33 17.94 15.03
C THR A 616 15.14 18.82 14.65
N SER A 617 14.03 18.23 14.17
CA SER A 617 12.84 18.96 13.73
C SER A 617 11.69 18.96 14.74
N GLY A 618 11.75 18.13 15.78
CA GLY A 618 10.65 17.90 16.74
C GLY A 618 9.42 17.20 16.15
N VAL A 619 9.54 16.69 14.92
CA VAL A 619 8.48 15.96 14.24
C VAL A 619 8.36 14.54 14.81
N VAL A 620 7.13 14.09 15.03
CA VAL A 620 6.83 12.74 15.53
C VAL A 620 6.88 11.74 14.37
N CYS A 621 7.48 10.57 14.61
CA CYS A 621 7.44 9.47 13.64
C CYS A 621 6.00 8.99 13.43
N HIS A 622 5.56 9.05 12.17
CA HIS A 622 4.28 8.52 11.71
C HIS A 622 4.26 6.99 11.69
N GLU A 623 5.23 6.35 11.02
CA GLU A 623 5.38 4.89 10.94
C GLU A 623 6.86 4.51 11.12
N GLU A 624 7.13 3.45 11.90
CA GLU A 624 8.47 2.86 11.99
C GLU A 624 8.74 1.79 10.91
N THR A 625 9.99 1.73 10.45
CA THR A 625 10.53 0.66 9.60
C THR A 625 11.61 -0.09 10.37
N ILE A 626 11.42 -1.41 10.52
CA ILE A 626 12.21 -2.28 11.40
C ILE A 626 12.56 -3.61 10.72
N GLY A 627 13.37 -4.45 11.37
CA GLY A 627 13.68 -5.81 10.90
C GLY A 627 14.45 -5.89 9.57
N ASP A 628 14.19 -6.95 8.81
CA ASP A 628 14.82 -7.21 7.49
C ASP A 628 14.57 -6.07 6.48
N TYR A 629 13.42 -5.38 6.57
CA TYR A 629 13.09 -4.26 5.67
C TYR A 629 13.89 -2.99 5.97
N ALA A 630 14.19 -2.69 7.24
CA ALA A 630 15.11 -1.61 7.59
C ALA A 630 16.51 -1.87 7.01
N THR A 631 17.00 -3.09 7.15
CA THR A 631 18.29 -3.52 6.59
C THR A 631 18.29 -3.43 5.05
N TYR A 632 17.20 -3.81 4.39
CA TYR A 632 17.01 -3.63 2.94
C TYR A 632 17.09 -2.17 2.51
N LEU A 633 16.34 -1.26 3.15
CA LEU A 633 16.35 0.17 2.80
C LEU A 633 17.69 0.85 3.08
N ASN A 634 18.41 0.42 4.12
CA ASN A 634 19.77 0.88 4.39
C ASN A 634 20.73 0.41 3.28
N ILE A 635 20.66 -0.85 2.85
CA ILE A 635 21.44 -1.37 1.71
C ILE A 635 21.15 -0.59 0.42
N GLN A 636 19.90 -0.22 0.14
CA GLN A 636 19.54 0.62 -1.01
C GLN A 636 20.13 2.04 -0.92
N ARG A 637 20.30 2.59 0.29
CA ARG A 637 21.06 3.82 0.56
C ARG A 637 22.60 3.64 0.49
N ASN A 638 23.09 2.43 0.20
CA ASN A 638 24.51 2.01 0.26
C ASN A 638 25.09 2.05 1.69
N GLU A 639 24.24 1.93 2.71
CA GLU A 639 24.61 1.89 4.12
C GLU A 639 24.65 0.43 4.61
N THR A 640 25.78 0.01 5.20
CA THR A 640 25.88 -1.30 5.87
C THR A 640 25.35 -1.16 7.30
N SER A 641 24.03 -1.17 7.45
CA SER A 641 23.34 -0.96 8.74
C SER A 641 22.04 -1.75 8.84
N THR A 642 21.74 -2.25 10.03
CA THR A 642 20.45 -2.87 10.39
C THR A 642 19.52 -1.91 11.16
N ALA A 643 20.00 -0.67 11.42
CA ALA A 643 19.32 0.32 12.23
C ALA A 643 17.91 0.67 11.69
N PRO A 644 16.93 0.94 12.57
CA PRO A 644 15.57 1.23 12.20
C PRO A 644 15.44 2.60 11.51
N GLY A 645 14.34 2.78 10.77
CA GLY A 645 13.96 4.04 10.14
C GLY A 645 12.57 4.51 10.58
N CYS A 646 12.24 5.77 10.30
CA CYS A 646 10.93 6.34 10.60
C CYS A 646 10.49 7.30 9.48
N THR A 647 9.18 7.33 9.23
CA THR A 647 8.53 8.24 8.28
C THR A 647 8.07 9.49 9.01
N TYR A 648 8.39 10.68 8.48
CA TYR A 648 8.14 11.99 9.11
C TYR A 648 7.36 12.98 8.23
N LEU A 649 6.67 12.51 7.18
CA LEU A 649 5.96 13.36 6.21
C LEU A 649 4.55 13.78 6.65
N MET A 650 4.00 13.21 7.72
CA MET A 650 2.65 13.52 8.20
C MET A 650 2.69 14.71 9.16
N VAL A 651 2.07 15.83 8.75
CA VAL A 651 2.04 17.08 9.52
C VAL A 651 0.97 17.07 10.62
N ASP A 652 0.07 16.09 10.66
CA ASP A 652 -0.91 15.92 11.73
C ASP A 652 -0.32 15.36 13.03
N THR A 653 0.71 14.50 12.91
CA THR A 653 1.11 13.56 13.95
C THR A 653 1.79 14.27 15.13
N ASP A 654 2.48 15.39 14.86
CA ASP A 654 3.14 16.26 15.85
C ASP A 654 2.21 16.74 16.96
N TYR A 655 0.93 16.93 16.63
CA TYR A 655 -0.02 17.69 17.44
C TYR A 655 -0.85 16.81 18.41
N PHE A 656 -0.79 15.48 18.30
CA PHE A 656 -1.50 14.56 19.22
C PHE A 656 -0.77 14.30 20.53
N LEU A 657 0.57 14.46 20.55
CA LEU A 657 1.41 14.11 21.70
C LEU A 657 1.06 14.93 22.94
N THR A 658 1.04 16.27 22.84
CA THR A 658 0.79 17.11 24.01
C THR A 658 -0.65 17.02 24.57
N PRO A 659 -1.73 16.88 23.76
CA PRO A 659 -3.06 16.51 24.27
C PRO A 659 -3.09 15.18 25.04
N LEU A 660 -2.44 14.12 24.52
CA LEU A 660 -2.37 12.83 25.22
C LEU A 660 -1.60 12.95 26.54
N MET A 661 -0.49 13.70 26.55
CA MET A 661 0.28 13.97 27.77
C MET A 661 -0.52 14.76 28.82
N VAL A 662 -1.33 15.74 28.41
CA VAL A 662 -2.25 16.43 29.34
C VAL A 662 -3.28 15.48 29.90
N ASN A 663 -3.93 14.69 29.04
CA ASN A 663 -4.98 13.77 29.49
C ASN A 663 -4.45 12.69 30.44
N TYR A 664 -3.23 12.17 30.24
CA TYR A 664 -2.62 11.25 31.20
C TYR A 664 -2.02 11.99 32.40
N PHE A 665 -0.91 12.71 32.22
CA PHE A 665 -0.08 13.18 33.32
C PHE A 665 -0.68 14.29 34.18
N LEU A 666 -1.65 15.06 33.67
CA LEU A 666 -2.29 16.13 34.45
C LEU A 666 -3.64 15.71 35.03
N ASN A 667 -4.46 14.97 34.26
CA ASN A 667 -5.83 14.66 34.66
C ASN A 667 -5.95 13.38 35.52
N THR A 668 -5.15 12.34 35.25
CA THR A 668 -5.15 11.09 36.03
C THR A 668 -4.37 11.21 37.34
N GLU A 669 -4.65 10.36 38.34
CA GLU A 669 -3.88 10.36 39.60
C GLU A 669 -2.54 9.65 39.44
N ILE A 670 -2.52 8.49 38.79
CA ILE A 670 -1.30 7.70 38.56
C ILE A 670 -0.33 8.50 37.67
N GLY A 671 -0.82 9.12 36.59
CA GLY A 671 0.02 9.98 35.73
C GLY A 671 0.69 11.14 36.47
N ARG A 672 -0.01 11.79 37.42
CA ARG A 672 0.59 12.85 38.24
C ARG A 672 1.73 12.33 39.12
N GLU A 673 1.60 11.14 39.70
CA GLU A 673 2.67 10.51 40.48
C GLU A 673 3.83 10.02 39.59
N ARG A 674 3.50 9.44 38.44
CA ARG A 674 4.46 8.89 37.46
C ARG A 674 5.32 9.93 36.75
N THR A 675 4.80 11.16 36.62
CA THR A 675 5.42 12.27 35.87
C THR A 675 6.93 12.39 36.08
N GLN A 676 7.42 12.44 37.33
CA GLN A 676 8.86 12.61 37.57
C GLN A 676 9.70 11.40 37.12
N GLY A 677 9.19 10.18 37.34
CA GLY A 677 9.87 8.95 36.93
C GLY A 677 9.95 8.85 35.41
N PHE A 678 8.80 8.91 34.74
CA PHE A 678 8.68 8.84 33.29
C PHE A 678 9.52 9.90 32.57
N LEU A 679 9.52 11.15 33.05
CA LEU A 679 10.31 12.22 32.45
C LEU A 679 11.83 12.02 32.59
N SER A 680 12.27 11.23 33.57
CA SER A 680 13.69 10.91 33.80
C SER A 680 14.19 9.70 33.02
N THR A 681 13.32 8.96 32.34
CA THR A 681 13.71 7.84 31.47
C THR A 681 14.54 8.36 30.30
N GLU A 682 15.74 7.80 30.14
CA GLU A 682 16.59 8.02 28.96
C GLU A 682 16.09 7.17 27.78
N SER A 683 16.06 7.75 26.59
CA SER A 683 15.81 7.04 25.33
C SER A 683 16.87 5.98 25.08
N THR A 684 16.41 4.81 24.64
CA THR A 684 17.21 3.59 24.46
C THR A 684 17.21 3.06 23.03
N LEU A 685 16.21 3.43 22.21
CA LEU A 685 16.06 2.88 20.86
C LEU A 685 16.95 3.61 19.84
N ASP A 686 17.35 2.88 18.79
CA ASP A 686 18.33 3.33 17.78
C ASP A 686 17.74 4.27 16.71
N PHE A 687 16.92 5.24 17.14
CA PHE A 687 16.39 6.34 16.31
C PHE A 687 17.23 7.62 16.46
N GLY A 688 18.48 7.51 16.95
CA GLY A 688 19.40 8.62 17.18
C GLY A 688 19.13 9.44 18.46
N ASN A 689 18.19 9.02 19.30
CA ASN A 689 17.77 9.72 20.52
C ASN A 689 18.50 9.30 21.80
N ALA A 690 19.31 8.24 21.73
CA ALA A 690 20.02 7.65 22.87
C ALA A 690 20.70 8.69 23.79
N GLY A 691 20.39 8.62 25.08
CA GLY A 691 20.92 9.53 26.12
C GLY A 691 20.26 10.91 26.18
N LEU A 692 19.17 11.15 25.44
CA LEU A 692 18.19 12.20 25.77
C LEU A 692 17.11 11.63 26.69
N THR A 693 16.63 12.44 27.63
CA THR A 693 15.48 12.08 28.46
C THR A 693 14.15 12.28 27.73
N TYR A 694 13.12 11.54 28.13
CA TYR A 694 11.74 11.73 27.67
C TYR A 694 11.25 13.18 27.88
N GLY A 695 11.71 13.86 28.94
CA GLY A 695 11.42 15.29 29.16
C GLY A 695 12.08 16.23 28.15
N GLU A 696 13.31 15.94 27.74
CA GLU A 696 13.98 16.70 26.66
C GLU A 696 13.31 16.47 25.30
N LEU A 697 12.92 15.23 25.00
CA LEU A 697 12.22 14.88 23.76
C LEU A 697 10.84 15.55 23.69
N ALA A 698 10.07 15.55 24.78
CA ALA A 698 8.81 16.30 24.86
C ALA A 698 9.00 17.81 24.68
N LEU A 699 10.08 18.38 25.24
CA LEU A 699 10.42 19.79 25.05
C LEU A 699 10.81 20.12 23.60
N ILE A 700 11.48 19.21 22.89
CA ILE A 700 11.83 19.38 21.48
C ILE A 700 10.56 19.42 20.61
N ASN A 701 9.59 18.52 20.83
CA ASN A 701 8.28 18.57 20.15
C ASN A 701 7.51 19.85 20.47
N ALA A 702 7.38 20.22 21.75
CA ALA A 702 6.66 21.42 22.15
C ALA A 702 7.27 22.70 21.55
N ARG A 703 8.61 22.76 21.43
CA ARG A 703 9.29 23.85 20.72
C ARG A 703 8.92 23.89 19.24
N ALA A 704 8.97 22.75 18.54
CA ALA A 704 8.61 22.68 17.13
C ALA A 704 7.15 23.11 16.86
N VAL A 705 6.21 22.70 17.73
CA VAL A 705 4.81 23.16 17.67
C VAL A 705 4.71 24.68 17.88
N MET A 706 5.39 25.24 18.89
CA MET A 706 5.40 26.69 19.13
C MET A 706 6.04 27.48 17.98
N GLU A 707 7.08 26.95 17.34
CA GLU A 707 7.76 27.59 16.22
C GLU A 707 6.94 27.51 14.92
N LYS A 708 6.45 26.32 14.53
CA LYS A 708 5.59 26.13 13.34
C LYS A 708 4.34 27.02 13.35
N THR A 709 3.76 27.26 14.53
CA THR A 709 2.46 27.95 14.68
C THR A 709 2.56 29.46 14.93
N ALA A 710 3.76 29.98 15.20
CA ALA A 710 3.98 31.37 15.56
C ALA A 710 3.68 32.38 14.45
N ALA A 711 3.76 31.98 13.17
CA ALA A 711 3.51 32.88 12.04
C ALA A 711 2.03 33.32 11.99
N PHE A 712 1.11 32.35 12.03
CA PHE A 712 -0.34 32.63 12.04
C PHE A 712 -0.80 33.39 13.28
N ALA A 713 -0.09 33.23 14.41
CA ALA A 713 -0.45 33.85 15.69
C ALA A 713 0.10 35.28 15.88
N GLN A 714 0.87 35.82 14.94
CA GLN A 714 1.36 37.20 14.97
C GLN A 714 0.30 38.23 14.53
N GLU A 715 0.49 39.51 14.87
CA GLU A 715 -0.43 40.58 14.48
C GLU A 715 -0.49 40.72 12.94
N GLY A 716 -1.66 40.46 12.35
CA GLY A 716 -1.85 40.43 10.90
C GLY A 716 -1.34 39.14 10.22
N GLY A 717 -0.89 38.14 10.99
CA GLY A 717 -0.42 36.85 10.49
C GLY A 717 -1.52 35.87 10.08
N GLN A 718 -2.80 36.19 10.32
CA GLN A 718 -3.95 35.33 10.05
C GLN A 718 -4.25 35.26 8.54
N THR A 719 -3.39 34.59 7.78
CA THR A 719 -3.46 34.42 6.32
C THR A 719 -3.25 32.96 5.91
N GLN A 720 -3.62 32.62 4.67
CA GLN A 720 -3.54 31.25 4.15
C GLN A 720 -2.10 30.72 4.09
N GLU A 721 -1.14 31.60 3.80
CA GLU A 721 0.28 31.28 3.69
C GLU A 721 0.90 30.86 5.04
N ASN A 722 0.30 31.27 6.16
CA ASN A 722 0.80 30.98 7.52
C ASN A 722 0.08 29.81 8.21
N LEU A 723 -0.89 29.17 7.53
CA LEU A 723 -1.48 27.91 7.98
C LEU A 723 -0.44 26.77 7.92
N ILE A 724 -0.75 25.60 8.47
CA ILE A 724 0.05 24.39 8.30
C ILE A 724 -0.27 23.78 6.93
N HIS A 725 0.75 23.67 6.08
CA HIS A 725 0.72 22.99 4.78
C HIS A 725 1.25 21.55 4.93
N LEU A 726 0.97 20.69 3.95
CA LEU A 726 1.77 19.48 3.73
C LEU A 726 3.21 19.86 3.34
N GLU A 727 4.18 19.03 3.71
CA GLU A 727 5.61 19.21 3.39
C GLU A 727 5.87 19.34 1.87
N GLU A 728 6.91 20.07 1.47
CA GLU A 728 7.21 20.34 0.04
C GLU A 728 7.37 19.04 -0.78
N ASP A 729 6.90 19.07 -2.03
CA ASP A 729 6.78 17.94 -2.98
C ASP A 729 5.89 16.73 -2.54
N GLU A 730 5.48 16.60 -1.27
CA GLU A 730 4.65 15.48 -0.80
C GLU A 730 3.18 15.56 -1.26
N VAL A 731 2.56 14.40 -1.56
CA VAL A 731 1.17 14.30 -2.05
C VAL A 731 0.16 13.81 -1.00
N VAL A 732 0.65 13.45 0.19
CA VAL A 732 -0.11 13.04 1.39
C VAL A 732 0.60 13.62 2.62
N GLY A 733 -0.09 13.67 3.77
CA GLY A 733 0.52 14.25 4.97
C GLY A 733 -0.42 14.45 6.18
N GLN A 734 -1.60 13.81 6.18
CA GLN A 734 -2.46 13.68 7.37
C GLN A 734 -3.28 12.39 7.24
N TRP A 735 -4.14 12.09 8.22
CA TRP A 735 -4.92 10.85 8.35
C TRP A 735 -5.53 10.31 7.06
N ARG A 736 -6.05 11.17 6.18
CA ARG A 736 -6.55 10.81 4.84
C ARG A 736 -5.39 10.55 3.87
N ASP A 737 -4.50 9.63 4.21
CA ASP A 737 -3.19 9.36 3.60
C ASP A 737 -3.21 8.63 2.24
N SER A 738 -4.27 8.82 1.46
CA SER A 738 -4.34 8.43 0.05
C SER A 738 -4.22 9.66 -0.87
N THR A 739 -3.68 9.50 -2.09
CA THR A 739 -3.40 10.58 -3.07
C THR A 739 -4.56 11.55 -3.35
N TYR A 740 -5.81 11.13 -3.14
CA TYR A 740 -7.00 11.97 -3.32
C TYR A 740 -7.81 12.19 -2.03
N GLY A 741 -7.31 11.79 -0.87
CA GLY A 741 -8.07 11.78 0.40
C GLY A 741 -8.52 13.16 0.86
N ILE A 742 -7.70 14.19 0.61
CA ILE A 742 -8.07 15.62 0.75
C ILE A 742 -8.21 16.31 -0.62
N GLY A 743 -8.58 15.58 -1.67
CA GLY A 743 -8.75 16.12 -3.04
C GLY A 743 -7.46 16.59 -3.71
N GLY A 744 -6.29 16.25 -3.14
CA GLY A 744 -4.99 16.81 -3.48
C GLY A 744 -4.77 18.24 -2.98
N GLY A 745 -5.50 18.66 -1.93
CA GLY A 745 -5.24 19.92 -1.22
C GLY A 745 -3.87 19.95 -0.54
N ARG A 746 -3.33 21.15 -0.36
CA ARG A 746 -2.05 21.40 0.34
C ARG A 746 -2.22 21.81 1.80
N ILE A 747 -3.38 22.33 2.19
CA ILE A 747 -3.62 22.89 3.53
C ILE A 747 -4.82 22.15 4.16
N PRO A 748 -4.60 21.14 5.02
CA PRO A 748 -5.68 20.30 5.56
C PRO A 748 -6.51 20.98 6.66
N TYR A 749 -7.82 20.72 6.67
CA TYR A 749 -8.79 21.35 7.57
C TYR A 749 -8.64 20.95 9.05
N ASP A 750 -8.48 19.66 9.32
CA ASP A 750 -8.40 19.06 10.67
C ASP A 750 -7.17 19.55 11.44
N VAL A 751 -5.99 19.52 10.81
CA VAL A 751 -4.72 19.96 11.40
C VAL A 751 -4.83 21.42 11.85
N ASN A 752 -5.32 22.27 10.95
CA ASN A 752 -5.38 23.71 11.16
C ASN A 752 -6.49 24.15 12.13
N THR A 753 -7.64 23.47 12.14
CA THR A 753 -8.81 23.91 12.90
C THR A 753 -9.04 23.15 14.21
N ALA A 754 -8.37 22.01 14.42
CA ALA A 754 -8.51 21.21 15.63
C ALA A 754 -7.17 20.84 16.27
N LEU A 755 -6.23 20.25 15.53
CA LEU A 755 -5.02 19.66 16.12
C LEU A 755 -4.06 20.72 16.65
N VAL A 756 -3.72 21.72 15.83
CA VAL A 756 -2.86 22.86 16.20
C VAL A 756 -3.37 23.59 17.46
N PRO A 757 -4.63 24.08 17.54
CA PRO A 757 -5.11 24.74 18.74
C PRO A 757 -5.15 23.81 19.96
N ALA A 758 -5.48 22.53 19.80
CA ALA A 758 -5.47 21.57 20.90
C ALA A 758 -4.05 21.35 21.47
N ALA A 759 -3.04 21.22 20.61
CA ALA A 759 -1.64 21.14 21.02
C ALA A 759 -1.18 22.42 21.74
N LEU A 760 -1.56 23.60 21.24
CA LEU A 760 -1.21 24.89 21.86
C LEU A 760 -1.86 25.09 23.24
N ARG A 761 -3.14 24.71 23.41
CA ARG A 761 -3.78 24.65 24.74
C ARG A 761 -3.04 23.69 25.67
N SER A 762 -2.58 22.56 25.13
CA SER A 762 -1.91 21.52 25.91
C SER A 762 -0.50 21.93 26.35
N ILE A 763 0.26 22.62 25.50
CA ILE A 763 1.56 23.21 25.85
C ILE A 763 1.40 24.27 26.95
N SER A 764 0.38 25.13 26.88
CA SER A 764 0.06 26.08 27.96
C SER A 764 -0.18 25.36 29.30
N ALA A 765 -0.98 24.28 29.30
CA ALA A 765 -1.28 23.48 30.49
C ALA A 765 -0.05 22.76 31.05
N LEU A 766 0.78 22.14 30.21
CA LEU A 766 2.02 21.47 30.60
C LEU A 766 3.06 22.48 31.15
N SER A 767 3.19 23.66 30.54
CA SER A 767 4.02 24.75 31.08
C SER A 767 3.50 25.24 32.44
N ALA A 768 2.18 25.36 32.62
CA ALA A 768 1.59 25.75 33.91
C ALA A 768 1.80 24.68 35.00
N ALA A 769 1.84 23.40 34.61
CA ALA A 769 2.23 22.28 35.46
C ALA A 769 3.75 22.13 35.67
N GLY A 770 4.56 23.02 35.08
CA GLY A 770 6.02 23.05 35.30
C GLY A 770 6.83 22.04 34.49
N TRP A 771 6.32 21.56 33.35
CA TRP A 771 7.06 20.69 32.43
C TRP A 771 8.16 21.46 31.70
N PHE A 772 7.79 22.55 31.01
CA PHE A 772 8.71 23.32 30.17
C PHE A 772 9.32 24.49 30.95
N GLN A 773 10.03 24.22 32.06
CA GLN A 773 10.58 25.23 32.98
C GLN A 773 11.57 26.22 32.33
N GLN A 774 12.12 25.86 31.17
CA GLN A 774 12.99 26.73 30.36
C GLN A 774 12.20 27.82 29.60
N HIS A 775 10.88 27.66 29.47
CA HIS A 775 9.97 28.50 28.71
C HIS A 775 8.70 28.89 29.52
N PRO A 776 8.84 29.60 30.66
CA PRO A 776 7.70 30.04 31.46
C PRO A 776 6.72 30.95 30.68
N GLU A 777 7.18 31.62 29.63
CA GLU A 777 6.36 32.44 28.74
C GLU A 777 5.28 31.64 27.98
N TRP A 778 5.49 30.35 27.74
CA TRP A 778 4.54 29.50 27.01
C TRP A 778 3.20 29.31 27.74
N ILE A 779 3.14 29.57 29.05
CA ILE A 779 1.87 29.55 29.81
C ILE A 779 0.86 30.51 29.17
N GLU A 780 1.26 31.76 28.96
CA GLU A 780 0.42 32.80 28.37
C GLU A 780 0.51 32.80 26.83
N GLN A 781 1.70 32.62 26.26
CA GLN A 781 1.93 32.69 24.81
C GLN A 781 1.22 31.56 24.05
N ALA A 782 1.31 30.31 24.53
CA ALA A 782 0.63 29.19 23.85
C ALA A 782 -0.90 29.28 24.01
N ALA A 783 -1.40 29.81 25.13
CA ALA A 783 -2.82 30.09 25.31
C ALA A 783 -3.33 31.20 24.38
N GLN A 784 -2.55 32.26 24.17
CA GLN A 784 -2.84 33.31 23.20
C GLN A 784 -2.83 32.76 21.76
N TYR A 785 -1.81 31.97 21.40
CA TYR A 785 -1.71 31.36 20.09
C TYR A 785 -2.91 30.44 19.84
N ALA A 786 -3.22 29.54 20.78
CA ALA A 786 -4.41 28.68 20.71
C ALA A 786 -5.70 29.47 20.48
N GLN A 787 -5.91 30.58 21.19
CA GLN A 787 -7.10 31.42 21.00
C GLN A 787 -7.19 32.00 19.58
N ILE A 788 -6.07 32.52 19.04
CA ILE A 788 -6.04 33.08 17.67
C ILE A 788 -6.31 31.97 16.63
N TRP A 789 -5.69 30.79 16.79
CA TRP A 789 -5.91 29.62 15.94
C TRP A 789 -7.35 29.08 16.05
N GLU A 790 -7.95 29.04 17.24
CA GLU A 790 -9.35 28.66 17.44
C GLU A 790 -10.30 29.63 16.71
N ASP A 791 -10.08 30.93 16.86
CA ASP A 791 -10.98 31.98 16.36
C ASP A 791 -10.91 32.20 14.84
N ASN A 792 -9.71 32.15 14.24
CA ASN A 792 -9.48 32.69 12.91
C ASN A 792 -9.32 31.65 11.78
N THR A 793 -9.37 30.35 12.08
CA THR A 793 -9.07 29.30 11.08
C THR A 793 -10.29 28.81 10.30
N LEU A 794 -11.44 28.60 10.93
CA LEU A 794 -12.64 28.05 10.26
C LEU A 794 -13.07 28.84 9.01
N GLN A 795 -12.91 30.17 9.01
CA GLN A 795 -13.33 31.06 7.92
C GLN A 795 -12.63 30.77 6.58
N PHE A 796 -11.45 30.14 6.58
CA PHE A 796 -10.74 29.77 5.35
C PHE A 796 -11.39 28.58 4.64
N PHE A 797 -12.10 27.73 5.39
CA PHE A 797 -12.66 26.46 4.92
C PHE A 797 -14.18 26.50 4.74
N GLU A 798 -14.85 27.58 5.18
CA GLU A 798 -16.31 27.71 5.13
C GLU A 798 -16.84 27.67 3.68
N VAL A 799 -17.75 26.72 3.42
CA VAL A 799 -18.52 26.62 2.18
C VAL A 799 -19.99 26.90 2.49
N ILE A 800 -20.53 27.92 1.85
CA ILE A 800 -21.97 28.20 1.81
C ILE A 800 -22.47 27.94 0.39
N VAL A 801 -23.41 27.01 0.23
CA VAL A 801 -24.04 26.67 -1.06
C VAL A 801 -25.50 27.11 -1.04
N PRO A 802 -25.92 28.07 -1.90
CA PRO A 802 -27.30 28.53 -1.95
C PRO A 802 -28.29 27.38 -2.21
N ALA A 803 -29.45 27.39 -1.56
CA ALA A 803 -30.42 26.29 -1.57
C ALA A 803 -30.77 25.78 -2.98
N SER A 804 -30.91 26.70 -3.95
CA SER A 804 -31.23 26.37 -5.35
C SER A 804 -30.06 25.80 -6.14
N GLU A 805 -28.81 26.11 -5.76
CA GLU A 805 -27.59 25.57 -6.35
C GLU A 805 -27.30 24.19 -5.75
N ALA A 806 -27.41 24.06 -4.42
CA ALA A 806 -27.26 22.82 -3.67
C ALA A 806 -28.13 21.69 -4.23
N ARG A 807 -29.40 21.96 -4.56
CA ARG A 807 -30.29 20.98 -5.23
C ARG A 807 -29.75 20.51 -6.58
N GLN A 808 -29.34 21.45 -7.44
CA GLN A 808 -28.82 21.14 -8.77
C GLN A 808 -27.52 20.33 -8.71
N LEU A 809 -26.65 20.64 -7.73
CA LEU A 809 -25.40 19.92 -7.49
C LEU A 809 -25.67 18.47 -7.05
N VAL A 810 -26.57 18.26 -6.07
CA VAL A 810 -26.91 16.91 -5.57
C VAL A 810 -27.66 16.07 -6.63
N ASP A 811 -28.57 16.66 -7.40
CA ASP A 811 -29.22 16.00 -8.54
C ASP A 811 -28.19 15.61 -9.62
N SER A 812 -27.26 16.53 -9.95
CA SER A 812 -26.16 16.30 -10.89
C SER A 812 -25.25 15.16 -10.43
N TYR A 813 -24.78 15.19 -9.18
CA TYR A 813 -23.96 14.15 -8.57
C TYR A 813 -24.64 12.78 -8.62
N THR A 814 -25.92 12.71 -8.25
CA THR A 814 -26.68 11.46 -8.25
C THR A 814 -26.82 10.89 -9.66
N SER A 815 -27.10 11.75 -10.65
CA SER A 815 -27.21 11.34 -12.06
C SER A 815 -25.86 10.95 -12.70
N THR A 816 -24.75 11.54 -12.25
CA THR A 816 -23.41 11.30 -12.79
C THR A 816 -22.75 10.07 -12.18
N SER A 817 -22.91 9.86 -10.87
CA SER A 817 -22.38 8.71 -10.14
C SER A 817 -23.16 7.42 -10.41
N ASN A 818 -24.46 7.52 -10.72
CA ASN A 818 -25.31 6.43 -11.18
C ASN A 818 -25.35 5.19 -10.25
N TYR A 819 -25.17 5.40 -8.93
CA TYR A 819 -25.24 4.35 -7.91
C TYR A 819 -26.66 3.79 -7.68
N GLY A 820 -27.71 4.50 -8.10
CA GLY A 820 -29.10 4.03 -8.04
C GLY A 820 -29.93 4.48 -6.83
N PHE A 821 -29.35 5.21 -5.88
CA PHE A 821 -30.12 5.88 -4.81
C PHE A 821 -30.81 7.16 -5.32
N PRO A 822 -31.90 7.64 -4.68
CA PRO A 822 -32.52 8.93 -5.00
C PRO A 822 -31.67 10.11 -4.50
N SER A 823 -31.73 11.25 -5.20
CA SER A 823 -30.96 12.46 -4.84
C SER A 823 -31.43 13.14 -3.56
N GLN A 824 -32.72 12.98 -3.21
CA GLN A 824 -33.36 13.59 -2.04
C GLN A 824 -33.25 15.13 -1.96
N SER A 825 -32.97 15.80 -3.09
CA SER A 825 -32.72 17.26 -3.15
C SER A 825 -33.88 18.13 -2.63
N ASP A 826 -35.12 17.62 -2.62
CA ASP A 826 -36.26 18.27 -1.99
C ASP A 826 -36.11 18.52 -0.47
N LEU A 827 -35.22 17.79 0.21
CA LEU A 827 -34.88 18.03 1.63
C LEU A 827 -34.12 19.36 1.85
N ILE A 828 -33.50 19.93 0.81
CA ILE A 828 -32.70 21.15 0.90
C ILE A 828 -33.65 22.37 0.96
N THR A 829 -34.09 22.73 2.16
CA THR A 829 -35.02 23.86 2.40
C THR A 829 -34.34 25.20 2.67
N SER A 830 -33.03 25.21 2.90
CA SER A 830 -32.19 26.39 3.15
C SER A 830 -30.83 26.23 2.46
N ASP A 831 -30.00 27.26 2.55
CA ASP A 831 -28.60 27.18 2.12
C ASP A 831 -27.87 26.11 2.95
N VAL A 832 -26.93 25.39 2.32
CA VAL A 832 -26.15 24.31 2.94
C VAL A 832 -24.79 24.87 3.36
N ILE A 833 -24.39 24.61 4.61
CA ILE A 833 -23.15 25.13 5.21
C ILE A 833 -22.29 23.95 5.70
N TYR A 834 -21.00 23.95 5.35
CA TYR A 834 -20.01 22.97 5.83
C TYR A 834 -18.59 23.51 5.68
N HIS A 835 -17.59 22.83 6.24
CA HIS A 835 -16.19 23.14 6.00
C HIS A 835 -15.61 22.18 4.94
N GLY A 836 -14.90 22.70 3.94
CA GLY A 836 -14.22 21.88 2.93
C GLY A 836 -12.96 21.20 3.47
N LEU A 837 -12.58 20.05 2.90
CA LEU A 837 -11.49 19.18 3.39
C LEU A 837 -10.11 19.87 3.46
N ALA A 838 -9.79 20.72 2.49
CA ALA A 838 -8.49 21.36 2.36
C ALA A 838 -8.54 22.58 1.43
N LEU A 839 -7.51 23.41 1.48
CA LEU A 839 -7.25 24.47 0.48
C LEU A 839 -6.26 23.98 -0.58
N GLU A 840 -6.21 24.69 -1.71
CA GLU A 840 -5.25 24.45 -2.82
C GLU A 840 -5.31 23.02 -3.39
N GLY A 841 -6.52 22.56 -3.71
CA GLY A 841 -6.80 21.26 -4.31
C GLY A 841 -6.43 21.12 -5.78
N ASN A 842 -6.50 19.87 -6.27
CA ASN A 842 -6.31 19.53 -7.68
C ASN A 842 -7.18 20.39 -8.62
N ASN A 843 -6.77 20.48 -9.89
CA ASN A 843 -7.40 21.33 -10.91
C ASN A 843 -7.38 22.85 -10.59
N ASN A 844 -6.49 23.31 -9.69
CA ASN A 844 -6.43 24.68 -9.16
C ASN A 844 -7.69 25.08 -8.37
N GLN A 845 -8.29 24.15 -7.63
CA GLN A 845 -9.43 24.44 -6.77
C GLN A 845 -8.94 25.14 -5.48
N PRO A 846 -9.36 26.38 -5.19
CA PRO A 846 -8.86 27.10 -4.00
C PRO A 846 -9.31 26.46 -2.69
N LEU A 847 -10.46 25.79 -2.69
CA LEU A 847 -11.08 25.10 -1.56
C LEU A 847 -11.74 23.82 -2.06
N VAL A 848 -11.42 22.69 -1.42
CA VAL A 848 -11.92 21.33 -1.74
C VAL A 848 -13.32 21.17 -1.15
N LYS A 849 -14.34 21.41 -1.97
CA LYS A 849 -15.78 21.46 -1.62
C LYS A 849 -16.39 20.08 -1.36
N VAL A 850 -15.90 19.41 -0.33
CA VAL A 850 -16.36 18.10 0.13
C VAL A 850 -16.82 18.23 1.58
N MET A 851 -18.11 18.00 1.82
CA MET A 851 -18.66 17.89 3.17
C MET A 851 -18.11 16.60 3.79
N ASN A 852 -17.68 16.63 5.05
CA ASN A 852 -16.87 15.58 5.63
C ASN A 852 -17.10 15.44 7.14
N THR A 853 -16.49 14.42 7.75
CA THR A 853 -16.61 14.11 9.18
C THR A 853 -15.50 14.71 10.06
N ASP A 854 -14.53 15.43 9.49
CA ASP A 854 -13.34 15.91 10.23
C ASP A 854 -13.67 16.98 11.29
N ASP A 855 -14.88 17.53 11.28
CA ASP A 855 -15.50 18.23 12.41
C ASP A 855 -15.34 17.45 13.75
N CYS A 856 -15.24 16.11 13.71
CA CYS A 856 -15.02 15.24 14.88
C CYS A 856 -13.80 15.65 15.70
N PHE A 857 -12.68 16.03 15.06
CA PHE A 857 -11.47 16.44 15.76
C PHE A 857 -11.71 17.70 16.57
N ARG A 858 -12.43 18.67 16.02
CA ARG A 858 -12.73 19.93 16.73
C ARG A 858 -13.73 19.71 17.87
N HIS A 859 -14.74 18.86 17.67
CA HIS A 859 -15.67 18.45 18.74
C HIS A 859 -14.97 17.69 19.88
N PHE A 860 -13.99 16.83 19.57
CA PHE A 860 -13.34 15.96 20.54
C PHE A 860 -12.16 16.62 21.27
N LEU A 861 -11.33 17.38 20.57
CA LEU A 861 -10.07 17.92 21.10
C LEU A 861 -10.19 19.36 21.63
N THR A 862 -11.15 20.16 21.15
CA THR A 862 -11.22 21.60 21.48
C THR A 862 -12.39 21.96 22.39
N ASN A 863 -12.19 22.94 23.28
CA ASN A 863 -13.20 23.49 24.18
C ASN A 863 -13.37 25.01 23.90
N THR A 864 -13.59 25.39 22.64
CA THR A 864 -13.49 26.80 22.21
C THR A 864 -14.42 27.76 22.97
N THR A 865 -14.01 29.03 23.01
CA THR A 865 -14.61 30.08 23.86
C THR A 865 -15.48 31.10 23.08
N ASN A 866 -15.34 31.17 21.77
CA ASN A 866 -16.13 32.05 20.89
C ASN A 866 -17.53 31.48 20.65
N GLN A 867 -18.49 32.01 21.39
CA GLN A 867 -19.84 31.42 21.51
C GLN A 867 -20.63 31.44 20.21
N THR A 868 -20.54 32.52 19.42
CA THR A 868 -21.21 32.62 18.11
C THR A 868 -20.69 31.57 17.14
N GLN A 869 -19.36 31.44 17.05
CA GLN A 869 -18.72 30.47 16.15
C GLN A 869 -18.98 29.03 16.60
N LEU A 870 -18.82 28.74 17.90
CA LEU A 870 -19.12 27.42 18.50
C LEU A 870 -20.58 27.00 18.26
N THR A 871 -21.53 27.92 18.45
CA THR A 871 -22.97 27.66 18.25
C THR A 871 -23.29 27.39 16.77
N SER A 872 -22.64 28.13 15.84
CA SER A 872 -22.79 27.90 14.40
C SER A 872 -22.22 26.53 14.00
N PHE A 873 -20.97 26.25 14.39
CA PHE A 873 -20.24 25.01 14.11
C PHE A 873 -21.00 23.76 14.60
N LEU A 874 -21.43 23.75 15.86
CA LEU A 874 -22.20 22.65 16.42
C LEU A 874 -23.52 22.42 15.67
N ASN A 875 -24.21 23.49 15.27
CA ASN A 875 -25.48 23.38 14.55
C ASN A 875 -25.30 22.92 13.09
N GLN A 876 -24.26 23.40 12.40
CA GLN A 876 -23.89 22.97 11.05
C GLN A 876 -23.51 21.48 11.04
N SER A 877 -22.59 21.08 11.92
CA SER A 877 -22.10 19.71 11.99
C SER A 877 -23.23 18.72 12.34
N ALA A 878 -24.06 19.07 13.33
CA ALA A 878 -25.27 18.30 13.65
C ALA A 878 -26.22 18.19 12.45
N THR A 879 -26.53 19.29 11.77
CA THR A 879 -27.46 19.28 10.61
C THR A 879 -26.95 18.39 9.48
N ASN A 880 -25.66 18.42 9.17
CA ASN A 880 -25.03 17.62 8.12
C ASN A 880 -25.03 16.12 8.44
N ILE A 881 -24.92 15.76 9.72
CA ILE A 881 -24.98 14.36 10.20
C ILE A 881 -26.42 13.85 10.23
N ARG A 882 -27.40 14.66 10.67
CA ARG A 882 -28.81 14.25 10.70
C ARG A 882 -29.48 14.13 9.32
N THR A 883 -28.85 14.68 8.29
CA THR A 883 -29.40 14.69 6.93
C THR A 883 -28.87 13.48 6.15
N PRO A 884 -29.72 12.71 5.44
CA PRO A 884 -29.29 11.53 4.72
C PRO A 884 -28.40 11.88 3.52
N PHE A 885 -27.39 11.05 3.27
CA PHE A 885 -26.59 11.08 2.05
C PHE A 885 -27.51 10.81 0.82
N PRO A 886 -27.35 11.51 -0.32
CA PRO A 886 -26.25 12.42 -0.69
C PRO A 886 -26.41 13.89 -0.25
N VAL A 887 -27.45 14.25 0.52
CA VAL A 887 -27.64 15.64 0.99
C VAL A 887 -26.79 15.94 2.23
N GLY A 888 -26.72 15.01 3.18
CA GLY A 888 -25.80 15.04 4.32
C GLY A 888 -24.82 13.88 4.31
N LEU A 889 -24.47 13.35 5.48
CA LEU A 889 -23.42 12.33 5.66
C LEU A 889 -23.96 10.93 6.06
N LEU A 890 -25.20 10.81 6.51
CA LEU A 890 -25.70 9.57 7.11
C LEU A 890 -26.29 8.61 6.06
N THR A 891 -25.88 7.34 6.12
CA THR A 891 -26.51 6.22 5.41
C THR A 891 -27.10 5.21 6.40
N PRO A 892 -27.98 4.29 5.97
CA PRO A 892 -28.40 3.13 6.79
C PRO A 892 -27.23 2.28 7.34
N VAL A 893 -26.06 2.32 6.69
CA VAL A 893 -24.84 1.59 7.09
C VAL A 893 -23.75 2.53 7.62
N SER A 894 -24.20 3.61 8.25
CA SER A 894 -23.45 4.65 8.98
C SER A 894 -22.85 5.79 8.15
N LEU A 895 -22.02 6.60 8.82
CA LEU A 895 -21.63 7.96 8.42
C LEU A 895 -20.48 7.94 7.40
N VAL A 896 -20.70 8.44 6.18
CA VAL A 896 -19.61 8.52 5.19
C VAL A 896 -18.63 9.63 5.52
N VAL A 897 -17.33 9.36 5.43
CA VAL A 897 -16.28 10.32 5.83
C VAL A 897 -16.10 11.48 4.86
N ALA A 898 -16.64 11.37 3.65
CA ALA A 898 -16.65 12.39 2.63
C ALA A 898 -17.92 12.30 1.77
N ASN A 899 -18.53 13.46 1.49
CA ASN A 899 -19.63 13.65 0.55
C ASN A 899 -19.23 14.68 -0.53
N PRO A 900 -18.94 14.24 -1.77
CA PRO A 900 -18.52 15.10 -2.88
C PRO A 900 -19.68 15.81 -3.61
N ALA A 901 -20.94 15.61 -3.22
CA ALA A 901 -22.10 16.02 -4.03
C ALA A 901 -22.18 17.55 -4.31
N TYR A 902 -21.56 18.36 -3.45
CA TYR A 902 -21.54 19.83 -3.55
C TYR A 902 -20.32 20.39 -4.32
N GLY A 903 -19.44 19.54 -4.85
CA GLY A 903 -18.20 19.97 -5.50
C GLY A 903 -18.38 20.54 -6.92
N GLY A 904 -19.36 20.04 -7.69
CA GLY A 904 -19.72 20.51 -9.03
C GLY A 904 -18.75 20.15 -10.17
N ASP A 905 -17.45 20.04 -9.90
CA ASP A 905 -16.43 19.51 -10.83
C ASP A 905 -16.52 17.96 -10.88
N PRO A 906 -16.60 17.33 -12.08
CA PRO A 906 -16.60 15.87 -12.21
C PRO A 906 -15.44 15.14 -11.49
N VAL A 907 -14.31 15.82 -11.24
CA VAL A 907 -13.19 15.25 -10.47
C VAL A 907 -13.61 14.78 -9.07
N TYR A 908 -14.56 15.46 -8.42
CA TYR A 908 -15.04 15.08 -7.09
C TYR A 908 -15.75 13.73 -7.12
N SER A 909 -16.64 13.51 -8.10
CA SER A 909 -17.32 12.21 -8.29
C SER A 909 -16.41 11.10 -8.80
N ALA A 910 -15.29 11.43 -9.45
CA ALA A 910 -14.30 10.46 -9.92
C ALA A 910 -13.34 10.00 -8.81
N ASN A 911 -13.02 10.87 -7.86
CA ASN A 911 -11.99 10.61 -6.85
C ASN A 911 -12.58 10.21 -5.47
N PHE A 912 -13.78 10.67 -5.10
CA PHE A 912 -14.45 10.35 -3.83
C PHE A 912 -15.57 9.30 -4.01
N THR A 913 -15.23 8.21 -4.69
CA THR A 913 -16.11 7.06 -4.92
C THR A 913 -16.28 6.20 -3.66
N ASN A 914 -17.24 5.28 -3.67
CA ASN A 914 -17.46 4.33 -2.57
C ASN A 914 -16.34 3.26 -2.47
N ASN A 915 -15.52 3.08 -3.50
CA ASN A 915 -14.35 2.19 -3.48
C ASN A 915 -13.02 2.92 -3.21
N ALA A 916 -13.03 4.24 -2.97
CA ALA A 916 -11.83 4.98 -2.58
C ALA A 916 -11.65 4.99 -1.06
N TYR A 917 -10.42 4.72 -0.59
CA TYR A 917 -10.06 4.54 0.83
C TYR A 917 -10.45 5.72 1.76
N HIS A 918 -10.53 6.94 1.21
CA HIS A 918 -11.00 8.15 1.91
C HIS A 918 -12.17 8.84 1.15
N GLY A 919 -12.88 8.07 0.32
CA GLY A 919 -14.05 8.52 -0.44
C GLY A 919 -15.35 8.45 0.36
N THR A 920 -16.44 8.03 -0.30
CA THR A 920 -17.77 7.86 0.32
C THR A 920 -17.86 6.57 1.17
N VAL A 921 -16.83 6.29 1.96
CA VAL A 921 -16.68 5.11 2.83
C VAL A 921 -16.91 5.48 4.30
N ILE A 922 -17.03 4.48 5.17
CA ILE A 922 -17.23 4.63 6.62
C ILE A 922 -15.99 4.10 7.36
N TRP A 923 -15.55 4.84 8.37
CA TRP A 923 -14.37 4.51 9.21
C TRP A 923 -14.76 4.37 10.68
N SER A 924 -14.43 3.25 11.32
CA SER A 924 -14.86 2.92 12.69
C SER A 924 -14.50 3.99 13.72
N TRP A 925 -13.26 4.48 13.68
CA TRP A 925 -12.74 5.43 14.67
C TRP A 925 -13.27 6.86 14.47
N GLN A 926 -13.65 7.22 13.24
CA GLN A 926 -14.33 8.49 12.95
C GLN A 926 -15.73 8.52 13.59
N LEU A 927 -16.45 7.38 13.58
CA LEU A 927 -17.72 7.25 14.32
C LEU A 927 -17.49 7.42 15.83
N ALA A 928 -16.47 6.75 16.38
CA ALA A 928 -16.12 6.83 17.80
C ALA A 928 -15.73 8.26 18.22
N MET A 929 -14.88 8.93 17.44
CA MET A 929 -14.45 10.31 17.73
C MET A 929 -15.60 11.32 17.57
N MET A 930 -16.49 11.15 16.59
CA MET A 930 -17.67 12.00 16.44
C MET A 930 -18.65 11.82 17.61
N ALA A 931 -18.91 10.58 18.03
CA ALA A 931 -19.76 10.28 19.17
C ALA A 931 -19.18 10.82 20.50
N ALA A 932 -17.90 10.55 20.77
CA ALA A 932 -17.20 11.06 21.95
C ALA A 932 -17.08 12.60 21.93
N GLY A 933 -16.88 13.20 20.75
CA GLY A 933 -16.88 14.65 20.56
C GLY A 933 -18.22 15.29 20.89
N PHE A 934 -19.34 14.78 20.35
CA PHE A 934 -20.66 15.28 20.72
C PHE A 934 -20.98 15.07 22.21
N GLN A 935 -20.59 13.93 22.81
CA GLN A 935 -20.73 13.69 24.25
C GLN A 935 -19.97 14.72 25.07
N ARG A 936 -18.70 14.99 24.71
CA ARG A 936 -17.87 16.02 25.35
C ARG A 936 -18.52 17.40 25.28
N GLN A 937 -19.00 17.81 24.10
CA GLN A 937 -19.62 19.13 23.94
C GLN A 937 -20.96 19.23 24.70
N LEU A 938 -21.83 18.22 24.62
CA LEU A 938 -23.08 18.16 25.39
C LEU A 938 -22.83 18.14 26.91
N GLY A 939 -21.76 17.47 27.36
CA GLY A 939 -21.32 17.47 28.75
C GLY A 939 -20.98 18.85 29.31
N ARG A 940 -20.51 19.79 28.46
CA ARG A 940 -20.27 21.21 28.86
C ARG A 940 -21.56 21.92 29.32
N CYS A 941 -22.74 21.42 28.94
CA CYS A 941 -24.02 21.97 29.36
C CYS A 941 -24.45 21.59 30.79
N THR A 942 -23.71 20.71 31.48
CA THR A 942 -24.04 20.27 32.86
C THR A 942 -23.59 21.25 33.95
N ASN A 943 -22.69 22.19 33.63
CA ASN A 943 -22.12 23.15 34.58
C ASN A 943 -22.76 24.54 34.39
N GLU A 944 -23.81 24.84 35.16
CA GLU A 944 -24.61 26.08 35.01
C GLU A 944 -23.78 27.37 35.07
N ASP A 945 -22.69 27.41 35.85
CA ASP A 945 -21.87 28.62 36.03
C ASP A 945 -21.00 28.97 34.81
N ASN A 946 -20.73 28.01 33.90
CA ASN A 946 -19.85 28.18 32.74
C ASN A 946 -20.36 27.48 31.46
N ALA A 947 -21.66 27.21 31.37
CA ALA A 947 -22.26 26.54 30.22
C ALA A 947 -22.14 27.40 28.94
N PRO A 948 -21.69 26.82 27.80
CA PRO A 948 -21.68 27.52 26.51
C PRO A 948 -23.07 27.98 26.05
N GLU A 949 -23.15 29.08 25.29
CA GLU A 949 -24.42 29.70 24.90
C GLU A 949 -25.34 28.74 24.12
N PHE A 950 -24.78 27.82 23.32
CA PHE A 950 -25.55 26.83 22.56
C PHE A 950 -26.40 25.92 23.47
N CYS A 951 -26.00 25.70 24.72
CA CYS A 951 -26.76 24.92 25.70
C CYS A 951 -28.08 25.60 26.08
N SER A 952 -28.11 26.94 26.06
CA SER A 952 -29.34 27.73 26.28
C SER A 952 -30.19 27.87 25.01
N ASN A 953 -29.56 27.71 23.83
CA ASN A 953 -30.24 27.73 22.54
C ASN A 953 -30.92 26.38 22.28
N SER A 954 -32.16 26.25 22.76
CA SER A 954 -32.95 25.00 22.69
C SER A 954 -33.03 24.37 21.30
N ALA A 955 -33.00 25.16 20.22
CA ALA A 955 -32.97 24.64 18.85
C ALA A 955 -31.64 23.95 18.53
N VAL A 956 -30.50 24.60 18.83
CA VAL A 956 -29.16 24.04 18.58
C VAL A 956 -28.88 22.88 19.52
N TYR A 957 -29.16 23.01 20.82
CA TYR A 957 -29.00 21.92 21.79
C TYR A 957 -29.82 20.68 21.40
N SER A 958 -31.09 20.85 20.98
CA SER A 958 -31.92 19.74 20.51
C SER A 958 -31.45 19.17 19.16
N ASN A 959 -30.75 19.94 18.34
CA ASN A 959 -30.16 19.45 17.09
C ASN A 959 -28.90 18.62 17.36
N VAL A 960 -27.99 19.10 18.23
CA VAL A 960 -26.77 18.39 18.64
C VAL A 960 -27.10 17.10 19.41
N LYS A 961 -28.00 17.16 20.40
CA LYS A 961 -28.49 15.95 21.10
C LYS A 961 -29.18 14.99 20.12
N GLY A 962 -29.87 15.53 19.11
CA GLY A 962 -30.42 14.75 18.01
C GLY A 962 -29.36 14.03 17.19
N ALA A 963 -28.34 14.73 16.70
CA ALA A 963 -27.24 14.15 15.92
C ALA A 963 -26.46 13.07 16.68
N TYR A 964 -26.24 13.28 17.98
CA TYR A 964 -25.66 12.27 18.87
C TYR A 964 -26.49 10.98 18.92
N ASN A 965 -27.81 11.08 19.05
CA ASN A 965 -28.69 9.91 19.10
C ASN A 965 -28.87 9.24 17.73
N ASP A 966 -29.08 10.02 16.67
CA ASP A 966 -29.21 9.50 15.30
C ASP A 966 -27.92 8.76 14.86
N LEU A 967 -26.74 9.20 15.34
CA LEU A 967 -25.46 8.50 15.16
C LEU A 967 -25.40 7.21 16.01
N TRP A 968 -25.73 7.27 17.30
CA TRP A 968 -25.68 6.08 18.17
C TRP A 968 -26.69 4.99 17.79
N ASP A 969 -27.92 5.35 17.45
CA ASP A 969 -28.93 4.41 16.95
C ASP A 969 -28.44 3.70 15.67
N ASN A 970 -27.61 4.37 14.86
CA ASN A 970 -27.01 3.81 13.66
C ASN A 970 -25.77 2.93 13.95
N ILE A 971 -24.92 3.32 14.90
CA ILE A 971 -23.80 2.51 15.41
C ILE A 971 -24.35 1.20 16.02
N GLU A 972 -25.37 1.28 16.88
CA GLU A 972 -26.07 0.13 17.46
C GLU A 972 -26.68 -0.77 16.37
N ALA A 973 -27.36 -0.20 15.37
CA ALA A 973 -27.94 -0.96 14.26
C ALA A 973 -26.90 -1.69 13.38
N ASN A 974 -25.63 -1.25 13.41
CA ASN A 974 -24.54 -1.81 12.62
C ASN A 974 -23.47 -2.53 13.47
N GLU A 975 -23.76 -2.89 14.73
CA GLU A 975 -22.73 -3.35 15.70
C GLU A 975 -21.82 -4.47 15.15
N GLN A 976 -22.40 -5.44 14.45
CA GLN A 976 -21.69 -6.59 13.86
C GLN A 976 -20.52 -6.20 12.93
N TYR A 977 -20.53 -4.97 12.39
CA TYR A 977 -19.53 -4.45 11.46
C TYR A 977 -18.47 -3.56 12.11
N LEU A 978 -18.70 -3.04 13.33
CA LEU A 978 -17.87 -1.99 13.94
C LEU A 978 -16.41 -2.38 14.19
N ASN A 979 -16.10 -3.68 14.20
CA ASN A 979 -14.75 -4.20 14.37
C ASN A 979 -13.89 -4.08 13.09
N SER A 980 -14.52 -3.83 11.93
CA SER A 980 -13.85 -3.51 10.67
C SER A 980 -13.26 -2.11 10.74
N GLU A 981 -12.02 -1.95 10.27
CA GLU A 981 -11.32 -0.66 10.11
C GLU A 981 -12.14 0.35 9.28
N VAL A 982 -12.42 -0.05 8.04
CA VAL A 982 -13.11 0.75 7.02
C VAL A 982 -14.04 -0.16 6.23
N TRP A 983 -15.25 0.33 5.95
CA TRP A 983 -16.21 -0.38 5.10
C TRP A 983 -16.90 0.56 4.13
N SER A 984 -17.60 -0.05 3.18
CA SER A 984 -18.33 0.65 2.14
C SER A 984 -19.76 0.12 2.06
N TRP A 985 -20.44 0.56 1.02
CA TRP A 985 -21.82 0.22 0.73
C TRP A 985 -22.00 0.02 -0.77
N ILE A 986 -23.05 -0.73 -1.09
CA ILE A 986 -23.61 -0.85 -2.44
C ILE A 986 -25.13 -0.73 -2.36
N ILE A 987 -25.77 -0.49 -3.49
CA ILE A 987 -27.23 -0.48 -3.58
C ILE A 987 -27.73 -1.86 -4.02
N ARG A 988 -28.56 -2.49 -3.18
CA ARG A 988 -29.34 -3.70 -3.52
C ARG A 988 -30.81 -3.38 -3.31
N ASP A 989 -31.65 -3.68 -4.31
CA ASP A 989 -33.10 -3.39 -4.34
C ASP A 989 -33.54 -1.93 -4.01
N GLY A 990 -32.59 -0.98 -4.08
CA GLY A 990 -32.81 0.44 -3.79
C GLY A 990 -32.30 0.90 -2.41
N GLU A 991 -31.81 -0.03 -1.58
CA GLU A 991 -31.33 0.23 -0.21
C GLU A 991 -29.81 0.10 -0.12
N PHE A 992 -29.21 0.84 0.82
CA PHE A 992 -27.78 0.74 1.14
C PHE A 992 -27.50 -0.55 1.93
N VAL A 993 -26.60 -1.39 1.41
CA VAL A 993 -26.17 -2.63 2.04
C VAL A 993 -24.66 -2.58 2.25
N PHE A 994 -24.21 -3.01 3.44
CA PHE A 994 -22.80 -3.12 3.82
C PHE A 994 -22.02 -3.99 2.83
N GLU A 995 -20.82 -3.53 2.47
CA GLU A 995 -19.86 -4.29 1.67
C GLU A 995 -18.44 -3.96 2.18
N PRO A 996 -17.58 -4.97 2.49
CA PRO A 996 -16.19 -4.71 2.87
C PRO A 996 -15.45 -3.94 1.77
N LEU A 997 -14.61 -2.96 2.14
CA LEU A 997 -13.95 -2.13 1.12
C LEU A 997 -13.09 -2.97 0.16
N GLY A 998 -12.36 -3.97 0.67
CA GLY A 998 -11.56 -4.90 -0.14
C GLY A 998 -12.37 -5.89 -1.01
N ALA A 999 -13.69 -5.96 -0.84
CA ALA A 999 -14.58 -6.73 -1.73
C ALA A 999 -15.03 -5.93 -2.97
N LEU A 1000 -14.91 -4.60 -2.93
CA LEU A 1000 -15.11 -3.75 -4.10
C LEU A 1000 -13.89 -3.80 -5.04
N PRO A 1001 -14.07 -3.63 -6.36
CA PRO A 1001 -12.93 -3.39 -7.25
C PRO A 1001 -12.23 -2.10 -6.82
N PRO A 1002 -10.89 -2.00 -6.89
CA PRO A 1002 -10.16 -0.79 -6.52
C PRO A 1002 -10.48 0.40 -7.44
N PRO A 1003 -10.16 1.64 -7.04
CA PRO A 1003 -10.20 2.81 -7.92
C PRO A 1003 -9.34 2.61 -9.17
N ALA A 1004 -9.70 3.29 -10.27
CA ALA A 1004 -9.02 3.11 -11.54
C ALA A 1004 -7.53 3.52 -11.43
N GLY A 1005 -6.62 2.56 -11.70
CA GLY A 1005 -5.17 2.76 -11.56
C GLY A 1005 -4.61 2.40 -10.18
N GLN A 1006 -5.41 1.83 -9.27
CA GLN A 1006 -4.97 1.29 -7.99
C GLN A 1006 -5.13 -0.24 -7.96
N ASN A 1007 -4.37 -0.90 -7.08
CA ASN A 1007 -4.47 -2.34 -6.84
C ASN A 1007 -5.55 -2.67 -5.78
N PRO A 1008 -6.11 -3.89 -5.79
CA PRO A 1008 -6.98 -4.36 -4.71
C PRO A 1008 -6.23 -4.38 -3.37
N THR A 1009 -6.89 -3.93 -2.30
CA THR A 1009 -6.31 -3.91 -0.95
C THR A 1009 -7.08 -4.87 -0.05
N GLU A 1010 -6.37 -5.78 0.61
CA GLU A 1010 -6.96 -6.69 1.60
C GLU A 1010 -7.42 -5.90 2.83
N SER A 1011 -8.65 -6.11 3.30
CA SER A 1011 -9.13 -5.47 4.54
C SER A 1011 -8.31 -5.95 5.73
N ASN A 1012 -7.88 -5.07 6.64
CA ASN A 1012 -7.23 -5.54 7.85
C ASN A 1012 -8.29 -6.02 8.85
N ILE A 1013 -8.26 -7.31 9.20
CA ILE A 1013 -9.28 -7.95 10.05
C ILE A 1013 -9.41 -7.27 11.43
N ARG A 1014 -8.32 -6.67 11.94
CA ARG A 1014 -8.29 -5.86 13.16
C ARG A 1014 -7.28 -4.74 13.03
N GLN A 1015 -7.67 -3.53 13.43
CA GLN A 1015 -6.76 -2.43 13.69
C GLN A 1015 -7.03 -1.85 15.07
N LEU A 1016 -6.01 -1.25 15.68
CA LEU A 1016 -6.09 -0.72 17.03
C LEU A 1016 -7.21 0.32 17.18
N TRP A 1017 -7.35 1.21 16.19
CA TRP A 1017 -8.42 2.21 16.18
C TRP A 1017 -9.83 1.63 15.87
N SER A 1018 -9.96 0.41 15.35
CA SER A 1018 -11.26 -0.28 15.22
C SER A 1018 -11.72 -0.98 16.51
N LEU A 1019 -10.87 -0.96 17.54
CA LEU A 1019 -11.21 -1.41 18.90
C LEU A 1019 -11.67 -0.25 19.82
N THR A 1020 -11.68 0.99 19.34
CA THR A 1020 -12.07 2.17 20.14
C THR A 1020 -13.48 2.12 20.72
N LEU A 1021 -14.39 1.40 20.06
CA LEU A 1021 -15.78 1.16 20.51
C LEU A 1021 -15.90 0.07 21.59
N ILE A 1022 -14.78 -0.48 22.10
CA ILE A 1022 -14.75 -1.12 23.42
C ILE A 1022 -14.95 -0.06 24.52
N ALA A 1023 -14.27 1.09 24.41
CA ALA A 1023 -14.30 2.14 25.41
C ALA A 1023 -15.39 3.19 25.16
N VAL A 1024 -15.49 3.68 23.92
CA VAL A 1024 -16.51 4.66 23.54
C VAL A 1024 -17.86 3.94 23.49
N LYS A 1025 -18.71 4.22 24.50
CA LYS A 1025 -20.09 3.75 24.62
C LYS A 1025 -21.06 4.94 24.71
N ARG A 1026 -22.36 4.68 24.49
CA ARG A 1026 -23.42 5.67 24.60
C ARG A 1026 -23.66 6.09 26.06
N ASP A 1027 -23.80 7.39 26.29
CA ASP A 1027 -24.32 7.94 27.54
C ASP A 1027 -25.85 7.87 27.52
N GLU A 1028 -26.42 6.97 28.33
CA GLU A 1028 -27.88 6.81 28.47
C GLU A 1028 -28.57 8.04 29.09
N ALA A 1029 -27.85 8.97 29.74
CA ALA A 1029 -28.40 10.26 30.15
C ALA A 1029 -28.58 11.24 28.96
N LEU A 1030 -27.89 10.98 27.85
CA LEU A 1030 -28.04 11.69 26.58
C LEU A 1030 -28.99 10.99 25.60
N ARG A 1031 -29.77 9.99 26.03
CA ARG A 1031 -30.92 9.44 25.29
C ARG A 1031 -32.18 10.30 25.40
#